data_AF-A0A1T5NGB4-F1
#
_entry.id   AF-A0A1T5NGB4-F1
#
_cell.length_a   1.000
_cell.length_b   1.000
_cell.length_c   1.000
_cell.angle_alpha   90.00
_cell.angle_beta   90.00
_cell.angle_gamma   90.00
#
_symmetry.space_group_name_H-M   'P 1'
#
loop_
_entity.id
_entity.type
_entity.pdbx_description
1 polymer ?
#
loop_
_entity_poly.entity_id
_entity_poly.type
_entity_poly.pdbx_seq_one_letter_code
_entity_poly.pdbx_strand_id
1 'polypeptide(L)'
;MYRFITGLLVCFMLPFTSYAQQARTVLNFNTHWAFQRGDITGAEQLTFNDKNWSGVSIPHVMRIEKKHNGGNAVYQGIGWYRRYFKVPPSSRNKRITICFEGVQTTAEVYLNGHKIATHTGGYMGFVVDISGYVNFEKDNVLAVRVSNKDNPQIPPGKPQSKLDFNYFGGIYRNVSMVVTEKVFISHPLEANKVAGGGVFITYPAVSSDAAAVAIKTNIVNATGKPVHTTLKTTLVDTSDMPVATAASEQHIPAQADADIRQSLTVSAPHLWHPDHPYLYHLVSVVYEDNAPVDSLITYTGIRNIAFAADGFYINGTKLYLRGANRHQAYEYTGDAATDNLQYRDALQLRKGGFNAVRAAHYPASPAFLDACDKTGLLVIACEPGWQFFSKDSLFVANTYRDIREMIRRDRNHPSVFLWETSLNESPATAAWMQQAVQTAREEMPGNQLFVADDFNARSKDYYNVSYKVVNEDGSDPMPSRPFITREWGDTWMADAEKENSLRASRMYTEKGLINQCVLRQNALNGETSEALGGYWDHGGLDANSRIGGYFVWSYNDYTRGSDPITAFSGVTDLDRYEKFSYYQLQAMQDARNPAYGPVVYIGSYNNQPALDSAIMIFSNCDAVQLYRNNKFCGEITREQNARTAPFVAAKGGSPYFVFHTGKYEPGELKAIGILDGKATCTHIVKTPGAPHHLEIEIPADAAASVADGFSMTPFYVKVCDRNGTLVSNETAGQSYTVQISVSGQGALIGGNIPAAGIALQKTEGGIAYGVIRHAATAGNIQINVKSAGMAPGSKVIKTTASPYEYVKDGAHRQWIHEDKKTMAAYYTDTIPVKQLQEIKLTGKAGFVQPADEGLRAVIDGNTATGWVSGAGSIPVSITLDLKNEYQLSGSRVVWGKDSDWYTYSIAVSTNGSDWVSVKNTERVSGQNYQPVLFDHTAVRYVRYLITGIQPESSRIAVKEIQLYGKR
;
A
#
# COMPACT_ATOMS: atom_id res chain seq x y z
N MET A 1 20.16 70.33 -22.98
CA MET A 1 19.38 69.84 -24.14
C MET A 1 18.76 68.51 -23.74
N TYR A 2 17.43 68.51 -23.63
CA TYR A 2 16.45 67.43 -23.36
C TYR A 2 16.75 66.30 -22.35
N ARG A 3 16.13 66.45 -21.17
CA ARG A 3 15.67 65.39 -20.27
C ARG A 3 14.59 64.56 -20.96
N PHE A 4 14.71 63.22 -20.93
CA PHE A 4 13.55 62.33 -21.06
C PHE A 4 13.40 61.53 -19.77
N ILE A 5 12.26 61.75 -19.13
CA ILE A 5 11.74 61.02 -17.98
C ILE A 5 11.03 59.81 -18.56
N THR A 6 11.56 58.61 -18.33
CA THR A 6 10.79 57.37 -18.46
C THR A 6 10.40 56.92 -17.05
N GLY A 7 9.16 57.20 -16.67
CA GLY A 7 8.56 56.70 -15.44
C GLY A 7 8.43 55.18 -15.53
N LEU A 8 9.11 54.48 -14.64
CA LEU A 8 8.87 53.06 -14.38
C LEU A 8 7.53 52.96 -13.64
N LEU A 9 6.46 52.58 -14.34
CA LEU A 9 5.26 52.07 -13.68
C LEU A 9 5.62 50.68 -13.13
N VAL A 10 6.04 50.64 -11.86
CA VAL A 10 6.11 49.38 -11.11
C VAL A 10 4.67 48.99 -10.80
N CYS A 11 4.02 48.29 -11.73
CA CYS A 11 2.86 47.47 -11.40
C CYS A 11 3.36 46.38 -10.47
N PHE A 12 3.12 46.55 -9.16
CA PHE A 12 3.14 45.44 -8.23
C PHE A 12 2.10 44.42 -8.73
N MET A 13 2.55 43.41 -9.49
CA MET A 13 1.78 42.19 -9.66
C MET A 13 1.72 41.53 -8.28
N LEU A 14 0.64 41.80 -7.55
CA LEU A 14 0.27 40.92 -6.44
C LEU A 14 0.13 39.51 -7.04
N PRO A 15 0.79 38.49 -6.49
CA PRO A 15 0.64 37.13 -6.99
C PRO A 15 -0.85 36.76 -7.00
N PHE A 16 -1.35 36.26 -8.14
CA PHE A 16 -2.77 35.89 -8.33
C PHE A 16 -3.28 34.92 -7.24
N THR A 17 -2.38 34.20 -6.59
CA THR A 17 -2.64 33.28 -5.48
C THR A 17 -3.16 33.97 -4.21
N SER A 18 -2.80 35.22 -3.93
CA SER A 18 -3.17 35.89 -2.67
C SER A 18 -4.65 36.27 -2.57
N TYR A 19 -5.31 36.55 -3.70
CA TYR A 19 -6.75 36.86 -3.73
C TYR A 19 -7.63 35.61 -3.70
N ALA A 20 -7.14 34.48 -4.25
CA ALA A 20 -7.86 33.21 -4.20
C ALA A 20 -7.93 32.64 -2.77
N GLN A 21 -6.92 32.89 -1.92
CA GLN A 21 -6.81 32.24 -0.61
C GLN A 21 -7.82 32.72 0.45
N GLN A 22 -8.56 33.82 0.22
CA GLN A 22 -9.35 34.45 1.29
C GLN A 22 -10.83 34.01 1.38
N ALA A 23 -11.38 33.35 0.34
CA ALA A 23 -12.82 33.02 0.29
C ALA A 23 -13.16 31.66 0.93
N ARG A 24 -12.30 30.65 0.73
CA ARG A 24 -12.36 29.33 1.37
C ARG A 24 -11.25 29.19 2.39
N THR A 25 -11.58 28.72 3.59
CA THR A 25 -10.57 28.40 4.61
C THR A 25 -10.56 26.90 4.85
N VAL A 26 -9.38 26.27 4.71
CA VAL A 26 -9.15 24.86 5.04
C VAL A 26 -8.20 24.81 6.24
N LEU A 27 -8.70 24.31 7.35
CA LEU A 27 -7.96 24.22 8.61
C LEU A 27 -7.65 22.76 8.92
N ASN A 28 -6.40 22.49 9.26
CA ASN A 28 -5.97 21.16 9.71
C ASN A 28 -6.71 20.78 11.01
N PHE A 29 -7.26 19.56 11.03
CA PHE A 29 -8.02 19.00 12.13
C PHE A 29 -7.43 17.67 12.63
N ASN A 30 -6.10 17.53 12.55
CA ASN A 30 -5.38 16.32 12.94
C ASN A 30 -4.87 16.31 14.39
N THR A 31 -4.58 17.45 15.01
CA THR A 31 -3.95 17.54 16.35
C THR A 31 -4.98 17.56 17.49
N HIS A 32 -4.57 17.48 18.76
CA HIS A 32 -5.49 17.68 19.90
C HIS A 32 -6.72 16.75 19.96
N TRP A 33 -6.51 15.44 19.77
CA TRP A 33 -7.56 14.43 19.96
C TRP A 33 -7.33 13.62 21.24
N ALA A 34 -8.40 13.26 21.93
CA ALA A 34 -8.43 12.24 22.98
C ALA A 34 -8.88 10.92 22.36
N PHE A 35 -8.30 9.81 22.81
CA PHE A 35 -8.66 8.48 22.36
C PHE A 35 -8.78 7.46 23.51
N GLN A 36 -9.78 6.59 23.39
CA GLN A 36 -9.99 5.46 24.29
C GLN A 36 -10.54 4.26 23.52
N ARG A 37 -9.92 3.09 23.72
CA ARG A 37 -10.45 1.79 23.29
C ARG A 37 -11.63 1.36 24.16
N GLY A 38 -12.54 0.61 23.56
CA GLY A 38 -13.77 0.12 24.16
C GLY A 38 -14.99 0.94 23.72
N ASP A 39 -16.18 0.40 23.94
CA ASP A 39 -17.44 1.12 23.72
C ASP A 39 -17.86 1.82 25.01
N ILE A 40 -17.62 3.12 25.09
CA ILE A 40 -17.73 3.88 26.33
C ILE A 40 -19.08 4.61 26.36
N THR A 41 -19.96 4.23 27.29
CA THR A 41 -21.27 4.87 27.47
C THR A 41 -21.14 6.36 27.80
N GLY A 42 -21.89 7.20 27.07
CA GLY A 42 -21.92 8.65 27.30
C GLY A 42 -20.71 9.41 26.74
N ALA A 43 -19.80 8.74 26.02
CA ALA A 43 -18.62 9.35 25.43
C ALA A 43 -18.93 10.36 24.32
N GLU A 44 -20.17 10.44 23.85
CA GLU A 44 -20.66 11.48 22.96
C GLU A 44 -20.98 12.79 23.68
N GLN A 45 -21.23 12.74 25.00
CA GLN A 45 -21.74 13.88 25.77
C GLN A 45 -20.68 14.97 25.96
N LEU A 46 -21.11 16.22 25.96
CA LEU A 46 -20.25 17.39 26.21
C LEU A 46 -19.59 17.32 27.60
N THR A 47 -20.34 16.86 28.61
CA THR A 47 -19.93 16.81 30.02
C THR A 47 -19.08 15.59 30.39
N PHE A 48 -18.86 14.67 29.45
CA PHE A 48 -18.11 13.45 29.68
C PHE A 48 -16.69 13.73 30.24
N ASN A 49 -16.21 12.85 31.10
CA ASN A 49 -14.89 12.98 31.74
C ASN A 49 -13.85 12.09 31.07
N ASP A 50 -13.13 12.66 30.12
CA ASP A 50 -12.05 12.01 29.35
C ASP A 50 -10.64 12.28 29.90
N LYS A 51 -10.49 12.75 31.16
CA LYS A 51 -9.16 13.04 31.74
C LYS A 51 -8.18 11.85 31.70
N ASN A 52 -8.70 10.63 31.69
CA ASN A 52 -7.92 9.39 31.67
C ASN A 52 -7.72 8.83 30.25
N TRP A 53 -8.18 9.54 29.22
CA TRP A 53 -8.01 9.14 27.82
C TRP A 53 -6.63 9.51 27.32
N SER A 54 -6.20 8.85 26.25
CA SER A 54 -4.90 9.08 25.64
C SER A 54 -4.94 10.30 24.73
N GLY A 55 -4.00 11.24 24.87
CA GLY A 55 -3.80 12.29 23.87
C GLY A 55 -3.14 11.71 22.60
N VAL A 56 -3.74 11.95 21.43
CA VAL A 56 -3.29 11.42 20.14
C VAL A 56 -3.39 12.48 19.04
N SER A 57 -2.68 12.23 17.95
CA SER A 57 -2.85 12.97 16.70
C SER A 57 -3.30 12.02 15.60
N ILE A 58 -4.09 12.54 14.68
CA ILE A 58 -4.50 11.88 13.44
C ILE A 58 -3.40 12.12 12.38
N PRO A 59 -3.14 11.16 11.48
CA PRO A 59 -3.72 9.82 11.41
C PRO A 59 -3.35 8.92 12.60
N HIS A 60 -4.30 8.09 13.03
CA HIS A 60 -4.18 7.23 14.22
C HIS A 60 -4.86 5.87 14.04
N VAL A 61 -4.17 4.81 14.48
CA VAL A 61 -4.73 3.47 14.67
C VAL A 61 -5.07 3.23 16.14
N MET A 62 -6.15 2.50 16.42
CA MET A 62 -6.68 2.29 17.77
C MET A 62 -5.73 1.57 18.74
N ARG A 63 -4.65 0.99 18.22
CA ARG A 63 -3.60 0.36 19.00
C ARG A 63 -2.28 0.43 18.23
N ILE A 64 -1.21 0.83 18.90
CA ILE A 64 0.14 0.64 18.38
C ILE A 64 0.44 -0.87 18.34
N GLU A 65 0.75 -1.37 17.16
CA GLU A 65 0.92 -2.81 16.93
C GLU A 65 2.38 -3.26 17.08
N LYS A 66 2.61 -4.57 17.09
CA LYS A 66 3.97 -5.14 16.95
C LYS A 66 4.41 -5.05 15.49
N LYS A 67 5.72 -5.10 15.23
CA LYS A 67 6.28 -5.15 13.86
C LYS A 67 5.72 -6.32 13.04
N HIS A 68 5.85 -7.54 13.56
CA HIS A 68 5.21 -8.72 12.98
C HIS A 68 3.88 -9.01 13.71
N ASN A 69 2.79 -8.50 13.15
CA ASN A 69 1.43 -8.55 13.71
C ASN A 69 0.44 -9.35 12.84
N GLY A 70 0.92 -10.37 12.12
CA GLY A 70 0.06 -11.28 11.36
C GLY A 70 -0.79 -12.20 12.25
N GLY A 71 -1.69 -12.97 11.64
CA GLY A 71 -2.44 -14.03 12.31
C GLY A 71 -3.55 -13.50 13.20
N ASN A 72 -4.31 -12.53 12.68
CA ASN A 72 -5.41 -11.86 13.36
C ASN A 72 -4.99 -11.15 14.68
N ALA A 73 -3.72 -10.75 14.76
CA ALA A 73 -3.18 -10.15 15.96
C ALA A 73 -3.49 -8.65 16.08
N VAL A 74 -4.00 -7.98 15.05
CA VAL A 74 -4.37 -6.55 15.07
C VAL A 74 -5.67 -6.33 15.85
N TYR A 75 -5.77 -5.23 16.60
CA TYR A 75 -6.96 -4.91 17.40
C TYR A 75 -8.22 -4.81 16.54
N GLN A 76 -9.26 -5.56 16.90
CA GLN A 76 -10.62 -5.43 16.36
C GLN A 76 -11.62 -5.13 17.47
N GLY A 77 -12.38 -4.05 17.32
CA GLY A 77 -13.33 -3.63 18.33
C GLY A 77 -13.90 -2.25 18.06
N ILE A 78 -14.15 -1.52 19.14
CA ILE A 78 -14.70 -0.17 19.13
C ILE A 78 -13.70 0.74 19.82
N GLY A 79 -13.54 1.95 19.28
CA GLY A 79 -12.78 3.00 19.92
C GLY A 79 -13.51 4.33 19.78
N TRP A 80 -13.28 5.23 20.74
CA TRP A 80 -13.83 6.56 20.74
C TRP A 80 -12.74 7.60 20.63
N TYR A 81 -12.99 8.59 19.79
CA TYR A 81 -12.18 9.79 19.63
C TYR A 81 -12.98 11.00 20.10
N ARG A 82 -12.34 11.96 20.78
CA ARG A 82 -12.95 13.23 21.18
C ARG A 82 -12.01 14.37 20.85
N ARG A 83 -12.53 15.46 20.27
CA ARG A 83 -11.78 16.69 20.03
C ARG A 83 -12.57 17.89 20.50
N TYR A 84 -11.92 18.70 21.33
CA TYR A 84 -12.41 20.00 21.75
C TYR A 84 -11.90 21.06 20.79
N PHE A 85 -12.75 21.99 20.39
CA PHE A 85 -12.33 23.02 19.44
C PHE A 85 -13.18 24.28 19.54
N LYS A 86 -12.58 25.38 19.06
CA LYS A 86 -13.24 26.68 18.88
C LYS A 86 -13.38 26.97 17.41
N VAL A 87 -14.57 27.42 17.02
CA VAL A 87 -14.82 27.95 15.68
C VAL A 87 -14.55 29.45 15.69
N PRO A 88 -13.83 30.01 14.68
CA PRO A 88 -13.64 31.44 14.57
C PRO A 88 -14.99 32.20 14.55
N PRO A 89 -15.16 33.30 15.31
CA PRO A 89 -16.37 34.11 15.25
C PRO A 89 -16.68 34.66 13.85
N SER A 90 -15.65 34.86 13.02
CA SER A 90 -15.75 35.25 11.61
C SER A 90 -16.45 34.20 10.73
N SER A 91 -16.56 32.95 11.20
CA SER A 91 -17.28 31.88 10.51
C SER A 91 -18.78 31.87 10.82
N ARG A 92 -19.29 32.83 11.61
CA ARG A 92 -20.73 32.93 11.87
C ARG A 92 -21.48 33.17 10.55
N ASN A 93 -22.61 32.49 10.37
CA ASN A 93 -23.42 32.49 9.15
C ASN A 93 -22.74 31.90 7.89
N LYS A 94 -21.53 31.36 8.02
CA LYS A 94 -20.86 30.59 6.99
C LYS A 94 -21.23 29.11 7.07
N ARG A 95 -20.86 28.36 6.04
CA ARG A 95 -20.91 26.90 6.05
C ARG A 95 -19.64 26.35 6.66
N ILE A 96 -19.76 25.38 7.56
CA ILE A 96 -18.64 24.75 8.27
C ILE A 96 -18.81 23.25 8.19
N THR A 97 -17.78 22.57 7.67
CA THR A 97 -17.78 21.11 7.52
C THR A 97 -16.53 20.48 8.08
N ILE A 98 -16.65 19.21 8.49
CA ILE A 98 -15.52 18.35 8.83
C ILE A 98 -15.39 17.29 7.75
N CYS A 99 -14.23 17.22 7.12
CA CYS A 99 -13.92 16.27 6.06
C CYS A 99 -13.00 15.18 6.62
N PHE A 100 -13.44 13.92 6.59
CA PHE A 100 -12.64 12.76 6.94
C PHE A 100 -12.16 12.07 5.66
N GLU A 101 -10.87 11.79 5.53
CA GLU A 101 -10.33 11.11 4.35
C GLU A 101 -10.41 9.57 4.43
N GLY A 102 -10.60 9.01 5.62
CA GLY A 102 -10.71 7.57 5.85
C GLY A 102 -10.81 7.22 7.33
N VAL A 103 -11.81 6.41 7.68
CA VAL A 103 -12.05 5.91 9.03
C VAL A 103 -12.35 4.41 8.96
N GLN A 104 -11.45 3.58 9.48
CA GLN A 104 -11.55 2.13 9.39
C GLN A 104 -12.38 1.59 10.59
N THR A 105 -13.61 1.10 10.42
CA THR A 105 -14.39 0.96 9.16
C THR A 105 -15.77 1.61 9.22
N THR A 106 -16.41 1.65 10.39
CA THR A 106 -17.70 2.35 10.59
C THR A 106 -17.51 3.47 11.59
N ALA A 107 -17.99 4.66 11.25
CA ALA A 107 -17.90 5.85 12.09
C ALA A 107 -19.29 6.39 12.44
N GLU A 108 -19.50 6.75 13.69
CA GLU A 108 -20.64 7.55 14.13
C GLU A 108 -20.11 8.87 14.70
N VAL A 109 -20.56 9.98 14.13
CA VAL A 109 -20.06 11.31 14.46
C VAL A 109 -21.10 12.05 15.28
N TYR A 110 -20.66 12.59 16.40
CA TYR A 110 -21.46 13.36 17.33
C TYR A 110 -20.84 14.74 17.52
N LEU A 111 -21.66 15.79 17.55
CA LEU A 111 -21.24 17.13 17.91
C LEU A 111 -22.08 17.61 19.09
N ASN A 112 -21.41 17.98 20.17
CA ASN A 112 -22.04 18.50 21.38
C ASN A 112 -23.14 17.56 21.95
N GLY A 113 -22.94 16.23 21.83
CA GLY A 113 -23.89 15.21 22.27
C GLY A 113 -24.93 14.79 21.22
N HIS A 114 -25.04 15.48 20.08
CA HIS A 114 -25.97 15.14 19.02
C HIS A 114 -25.30 14.27 17.96
N LYS A 115 -25.88 13.11 17.63
CA LYS A 115 -25.43 12.32 16.47
C LYS A 115 -25.78 13.06 15.19
N ILE A 116 -24.77 13.38 14.38
CA ILE A 116 -24.93 14.18 13.15
C ILE A 116 -24.55 13.42 11.88
N ALA A 117 -23.80 12.31 11.97
CA ALA A 117 -23.52 11.46 10.83
C ALA A 117 -23.23 10.00 11.22
N THR A 118 -23.42 9.11 10.26
CA THR A 118 -22.91 7.73 10.26
C THR A 118 -22.24 7.48 8.91
N HIS A 119 -21.05 6.88 8.91
CA HIS A 119 -20.35 6.45 7.70
C HIS A 119 -19.99 4.97 7.78
N THR A 120 -20.11 4.26 6.68
CA THR A 120 -19.71 2.85 6.54
C THR A 120 -18.75 2.70 5.38
N GLY A 121 -17.64 1.99 5.60
CA GLY A 121 -16.59 1.81 4.61
C GLY A 121 -15.29 2.45 5.09
N GLY A 122 -14.18 1.73 4.93
CA GLY A 122 -12.90 2.12 5.52
C GLY A 122 -12.04 3.03 4.65
N TYR A 123 -12.21 2.97 3.33
CA TYR A 123 -11.23 3.49 2.39
C TYR A 123 -11.68 4.74 1.65
N MET A 124 -12.99 5.01 1.62
CA MET A 124 -13.55 6.26 1.14
C MET A 124 -13.83 7.20 2.31
N GLY A 125 -13.54 8.48 2.08
CA GLY A 125 -13.80 9.55 3.03
C GLY A 125 -15.27 10.00 3.02
N PHE A 126 -15.61 10.94 3.89
CA PHE A 126 -16.95 11.53 3.96
C PHE A 126 -16.89 12.95 4.55
N VAL A 127 -17.94 13.73 4.29
CA VAL A 127 -18.07 15.12 4.72
C VAL A 127 -19.25 15.24 5.66
N VAL A 128 -19.07 15.96 6.78
CA VAL A 128 -20.12 16.22 7.76
C VAL A 128 -20.34 17.72 7.88
N ASP A 129 -21.52 18.20 7.53
CA ASP A 129 -21.91 19.59 7.76
C ASP A 129 -22.27 19.81 9.24
N ILE A 130 -21.52 20.69 9.89
CA ILE A 130 -21.69 21.01 11.32
C ILE A 130 -22.31 22.38 11.56
N SER A 131 -22.61 23.14 10.51
CA SER A 131 -22.99 24.56 10.57
C SER A 131 -24.12 24.84 11.57
N GLY A 132 -25.15 23.97 11.60
CA GLY A 132 -26.32 24.11 12.47
C GLY A 132 -26.12 23.66 13.92
N TYR A 133 -24.97 23.07 14.25
CA TYR A 133 -24.71 22.42 15.54
C TYR A 133 -23.56 23.09 16.33
N VAL A 134 -22.84 24.01 15.68
CA VAL A 134 -21.70 24.73 16.27
C VAL A 134 -22.16 25.73 17.33
N ASN A 135 -21.48 25.71 18.47
CA ASN A 135 -21.50 26.78 19.44
C ASN A 135 -20.39 27.78 19.15
N PHE A 136 -20.73 29.05 18.91
CA PHE A 136 -19.74 30.12 18.66
C PHE A 136 -19.25 30.81 19.93
N GLU A 137 -19.97 30.69 21.04
CA GLU A 137 -19.65 31.35 22.31
C GLU A 137 -18.89 30.44 23.28
N LYS A 138 -18.88 29.13 23.02
CA LYS A 138 -18.29 28.10 23.89
C LYS A 138 -17.49 27.11 23.05
N ASP A 139 -16.74 26.26 23.74
CA ASP A 139 -16.08 25.12 23.12
C ASP A 139 -17.09 24.14 22.54
N ASN A 140 -16.71 23.53 21.43
CA ASN A 140 -17.41 22.43 20.80
C ASN A 140 -16.68 21.12 21.10
N VAL A 141 -17.43 20.03 21.17
CA VAL A 141 -16.86 18.68 21.26
C VAL A 141 -17.36 17.85 20.10
N LEU A 142 -16.43 17.45 19.24
CA LEU A 142 -16.65 16.40 18.25
C LEU A 142 -16.27 15.07 18.89
N ALA A 143 -17.20 14.12 18.95
CA ALA A 143 -16.94 12.75 19.38
C ALA A 143 -17.19 11.81 18.20
N VAL A 144 -16.28 10.86 17.98
CA VAL A 144 -16.37 9.88 16.90
C VAL A 144 -16.24 8.49 17.49
N ARG A 145 -17.32 7.70 17.42
CA ARG A 145 -17.29 6.28 17.73
C ARG A 145 -16.92 5.53 16.46
N VAL A 146 -15.85 4.74 16.53
CA VAL A 146 -15.34 3.98 15.40
C VAL A 146 -15.37 2.49 15.71
N SER A 147 -15.77 1.68 14.74
CA SER A 147 -15.79 0.22 14.84
C SER A 147 -15.09 -0.40 13.62
N ASN A 148 -14.15 -1.32 13.86
CA ASN A 148 -13.52 -2.17 12.84
C ASN A 148 -13.83 -3.67 13.06
N LYS A 149 -14.94 -3.96 13.74
CA LYS A 149 -15.49 -5.32 13.82
C LYS A 149 -15.81 -5.85 12.42
N ASP A 150 -15.63 -7.15 12.23
CA ASP A 150 -15.98 -7.82 10.99
C ASP A 150 -17.44 -7.55 10.62
N ASN A 151 -17.66 -7.13 9.37
CA ASN A 151 -19.00 -6.88 8.84
C ASN A 151 -19.07 -7.36 7.37
N PRO A 152 -19.78 -8.46 7.06
CA PRO A 152 -19.86 -9.00 5.72
C PRO A 152 -20.63 -8.14 4.72
N GLN A 153 -21.29 -7.07 5.19
CA GLN A 153 -22.02 -6.12 4.35
C GLN A 153 -21.16 -4.95 3.87
N ILE A 154 -19.96 -4.76 4.43
CA ILE A 154 -19.07 -3.64 4.10
C ILE A 154 -17.84 -4.19 3.38
N PRO A 155 -17.62 -3.86 2.09
CA PRO A 155 -16.43 -4.27 1.35
C PRO A 155 -15.12 -3.92 2.10
N PRO A 156 -14.14 -4.83 2.13
CA PRO A 156 -14.05 -6.09 1.40
C PRO A 156 -14.85 -7.25 2.02
N GLY A 157 -15.52 -7.06 3.16
CA GLY A 157 -16.53 -7.95 3.74
C GLY A 157 -16.00 -9.24 4.37
N LYS A 158 -14.80 -9.68 3.98
CA LYS A 158 -14.15 -10.87 4.53
C LYS A 158 -13.66 -10.57 5.97
N PRO A 159 -13.82 -11.52 6.92
CA PRO A 159 -13.27 -11.37 8.27
C PRO A 159 -11.75 -11.14 8.27
N GLN A 160 -11.23 -10.32 9.20
CA GLN A 160 -9.79 -10.06 9.31
C GLN A 160 -8.97 -11.34 9.37
N SER A 161 -9.39 -12.29 10.20
CA SER A 161 -8.75 -13.61 10.36
C SER A 161 -8.62 -14.44 9.07
N LYS A 162 -9.25 -14.01 7.97
CA LYS A 162 -9.23 -14.67 6.66
C LYS A 162 -8.75 -13.75 5.53
N LEU A 163 -8.28 -12.54 5.83
CA LEU A 163 -7.81 -11.58 4.83
C LEU A 163 -6.30 -11.68 4.60
N ASP A 164 -5.86 -11.41 3.37
CA ASP A 164 -4.45 -11.24 3.03
C ASP A 164 -3.89 -9.87 3.49
N PHE A 165 -4.64 -9.12 4.29
CA PHE A 165 -4.17 -7.88 4.93
C PHE A 165 -4.93 -7.69 6.25
N ASN A 166 -4.73 -6.58 6.95
CA ASN A 166 -5.35 -6.31 8.25
C ASN A 166 -6.31 -5.11 8.20
N TYR A 167 -7.31 -5.10 9.08
CA TYR A 167 -8.18 -3.95 9.29
C TYR A 167 -7.62 -3.09 10.43
N PHE A 168 -6.65 -2.23 10.12
CA PHE A 168 -6.10 -1.28 11.08
C PHE A 168 -7.13 -0.20 11.45
N GLY A 169 -7.93 -0.46 12.49
CA GLY A 169 -9.05 0.40 12.89
C GLY A 169 -8.60 1.79 13.39
N GLY A 170 -9.40 2.82 13.14
CA GLY A 170 -9.12 4.18 13.59
C GLY A 170 -9.43 5.27 12.55
N ILE A 171 -9.18 6.52 12.94
CA ILE A 171 -9.20 7.66 12.01
C ILE A 171 -7.79 7.72 11.42
N TYR A 172 -7.53 6.89 10.40
CA TYR A 172 -6.18 6.61 9.91
C TYR A 172 -5.76 7.49 8.72
N ARG A 173 -6.61 8.40 8.25
CA ARG A 173 -6.27 9.45 7.28
C ARG A 173 -6.67 10.82 7.82
N ASN A 174 -6.32 11.87 7.09
CA ASN A 174 -6.47 13.24 7.58
C ASN A 174 -7.91 13.62 7.86
N VAL A 175 -8.06 14.58 8.77
CA VAL A 175 -9.30 15.30 9.02
C VAL A 175 -9.02 16.80 8.85
N SER A 176 -9.93 17.49 8.17
CA SER A 176 -9.88 18.94 8.01
C SER A 176 -11.22 19.58 8.35
N MET A 177 -11.18 20.85 8.75
CA MET A 177 -12.36 21.71 8.81
C MET A 177 -12.34 22.64 7.60
N VAL A 178 -13.42 22.66 6.84
CA VAL A 178 -13.57 23.55 5.68
C VAL A 178 -14.68 24.56 5.97
N VAL A 179 -14.33 25.84 5.87
CA VAL A 179 -15.26 26.97 6.02
C VAL A 179 -15.42 27.67 4.67
N THR A 180 -16.66 27.80 4.21
CA THR A 180 -17.01 28.47 2.95
C THR A 180 -18.17 29.44 3.17
N GLU A 181 -18.38 30.37 2.24
CA GLU A 181 -19.68 31.02 2.12
C GLU A 181 -20.78 30.00 1.75
N LYS A 182 -22.04 30.46 1.75
CA LYS A 182 -23.21 29.63 1.39
C LYS A 182 -23.37 29.42 -0.12
N VAL A 183 -22.60 30.13 -0.93
CA VAL A 183 -22.44 29.86 -2.36
C VAL A 183 -21.03 29.32 -2.56
N PHE A 184 -20.89 28.05 -2.94
CA PHE A 184 -19.60 27.35 -2.91
C PHE A 184 -19.51 26.22 -3.95
N ILE A 185 -18.28 25.85 -4.31
CA ILE A 185 -17.96 24.66 -5.09
C ILE A 185 -18.08 23.44 -4.17
N SER A 186 -18.93 22.48 -4.53
CA SER A 186 -19.19 21.31 -3.66
C SER A 186 -17.97 20.42 -3.45
N HIS A 187 -17.95 19.65 -2.37
CA HIS A 187 -17.03 18.52 -2.26
C HIS A 187 -17.56 17.35 -3.10
N PRO A 188 -16.73 16.63 -3.89
CA PRO A 188 -17.20 15.57 -4.80
C PRO A 188 -18.00 14.48 -4.08
N LEU A 189 -17.52 14.00 -2.93
CA LEU A 189 -18.21 12.94 -2.17
C LEU A 189 -19.52 13.42 -1.53
N GLU A 190 -19.60 14.69 -1.15
CA GLU A 190 -20.81 15.25 -0.52
C GLU A 190 -21.91 15.50 -1.56
N ALA A 191 -21.54 16.02 -2.73
CA ALA A 191 -22.49 16.31 -3.80
C ALA A 191 -23.26 15.06 -4.24
N ASN A 192 -22.60 13.90 -4.19
CA ASN A 192 -23.15 12.61 -4.57
C ASN A 192 -23.83 12.62 -5.95
N LYS A 193 -23.20 13.29 -6.92
CA LYS A 193 -23.70 13.44 -8.30
C LYS A 193 -22.89 12.62 -9.28
N VAL A 194 -23.57 11.74 -10.01
CA VAL A 194 -22.99 10.93 -11.09
C VAL A 194 -22.38 11.84 -12.16
N ALA A 195 -21.10 11.64 -12.46
CA ALA A 195 -20.33 12.47 -13.40
C ALA A 195 -20.42 13.99 -13.12
N GLY A 196 -20.60 14.34 -11.83
CA GLY A 196 -20.72 15.71 -11.32
C GLY A 196 -20.06 15.85 -9.94
N GLY A 197 -20.39 16.93 -9.22
CA GLY A 197 -19.83 17.26 -7.91
C GLY A 197 -18.38 17.78 -7.96
N GLY A 198 -18.03 18.77 -7.14
CA GLY A 198 -16.72 19.41 -7.17
C GLY A 198 -16.30 19.86 -8.58
N VAL A 199 -15.05 19.57 -8.94
CA VAL A 199 -14.49 19.82 -10.26
C VAL A 199 -14.29 18.48 -10.99
N PHE A 200 -14.63 18.43 -12.27
CA PHE A 200 -14.35 17.31 -13.16
C PHE A 200 -13.62 17.80 -14.40
N ILE A 201 -12.38 17.34 -14.59
CA ILE A 201 -11.52 17.74 -15.71
C ILE A 201 -11.38 16.58 -16.69
N THR A 202 -11.49 16.87 -17.98
CA THR A 202 -11.25 15.90 -19.07
C THR A 202 -10.49 16.55 -20.22
N TYR A 203 -9.89 15.71 -21.08
CA TYR A 203 -9.00 16.12 -22.17
C TYR A 203 -9.54 15.57 -23.50
N PRO A 204 -10.60 16.16 -24.08
CA PRO A 204 -11.23 15.65 -25.29
C PRO A 204 -10.31 15.63 -26.52
N ALA A 205 -9.28 16.49 -26.56
CA ALA A 205 -8.27 16.51 -27.61
C ALA A 205 -6.93 16.95 -27.05
N VAL A 206 -5.86 16.20 -27.32
CA VAL A 206 -4.49 16.49 -26.85
C VAL A 206 -3.51 16.22 -27.97
N SER A 207 -2.63 17.19 -28.23
CA SER A 207 -1.50 17.10 -29.15
C SER A 207 -0.33 17.92 -28.61
N SER A 208 0.81 17.90 -29.30
CA SER A 208 1.94 18.79 -29.01
C SER A 208 1.61 20.27 -29.24
N ASP A 209 0.68 20.57 -30.15
CA ASP A 209 0.42 21.94 -30.60
C ASP A 209 -0.67 22.62 -29.78
N ALA A 210 -1.69 21.84 -29.39
CA ALA A 210 -2.78 22.32 -28.55
C ALA A 210 -3.46 21.17 -27.78
N ALA A 211 -4.02 21.51 -26.60
CA ALA A 211 -4.93 20.66 -25.86
C ALA A 211 -6.21 21.40 -25.49
N ALA A 212 -7.34 20.72 -25.65
CA ALA A 212 -8.62 21.14 -25.10
C ALA A 212 -8.80 20.56 -23.70
N VAL A 213 -9.02 21.42 -22.72
CA VAL A 213 -9.29 21.05 -21.33
C VAL A 213 -10.75 21.37 -21.03
N ALA A 214 -11.58 20.34 -20.91
CA ALA A 214 -13.00 20.48 -20.60
C ALA A 214 -13.21 20.33 -19.09
N ILE A 215 -13.88 21.32 -18.49
CA ILE A 215 -14.06 21.45 -17.05
C ILE A 215 -15.54 21.52 -16.75
N LYS A 216 -16.00 20.71 -15.80
CA LYS A 216 -17.32 20.83 -15.19
C LYS A 216 -17.15 21.14 -13.70
N THR A 217 -17.69 22.26 -13.26
CA THR A 217 -17.63 22.70 -11.86
C THR A 217 -19.03 22.77 -11.28
N ASN A 218 -19.25 22.08 -10.18
CA ASN A 218 -20.53 22.08 -9.48
C ASN A 218 -20.54 23.19 -8.40
N ILE A 219 -21.46 24.15 -8.55
CA ILE A 219 -21.65 25.25 -7.60
C ILE A 219 -23.00 25.10 -6.91
N VAL A 220 -22.98 25.14 -5.58
CA VAL A 220 -24.14 25.04 -4.70
C VAL A 220 -24.53 26.42 -4.21
N ASN A 221 -25.82 26.74 -4.28
CA ASN A 221 -26.43 27.86 -3.58
C ASN A 221 -27.25 27.35 -2.39
N ALA A 222 -26.64 27.38 -1.20
CA ALA A 222 -27.30 27.03 0.06
C ALA A 222 -28.00 28.25 0.73
N THR A 223 -28.21 29.36 0.02
CA THR A 223 -28.95 30.51 0.54
C THR A 223 -30.46 30.36 0.35
N GLY A 224 -31.25 31.17 1.06
CA GLY A 224 -32.71 31.19 0.93
C GLY A 224 -33.23 31.98 -0.27
N LYS A 225 -32.36 32.50 -1.14
CA LYS A 225 -32.72 33.29 -2.32
C LYS A 225 -31.96 32.81 -3.56
N PRO A 226 -32.47 33.04 -4.77
CA PRO A 226 -31.67 32.84 -5.97
C PRO A 226 -30.44 33.76 -5.96
N VAL A 227 -29.35 33.28 -6.55
CA VAL A 227 -28.10 34.03 -6.68
C VAL A 227 -27.64 34.05 -8.13
N HIS A 228 -27.03 35.16 -8.54
CA HIS A 228 -26.31 35.26 -9.80
C HIS A 228 -24.81 35.11 -9.51
N THR A 229 -24.16 34.15 -10.15
CA THR A 229 -22.74 33.86 -9.93
C THR A 229 -21.94 33.98 -11.22
N THR A 230 -20.68 34.35 -11.08
CA THR A 230 -19.67 34.20 -12.15
C THR A 230 -18.63 33.20 -11.69
N LEU A 231 -18.43 32.12 -12.45
CA LEU A 231 -17.31 31.20 -12.28
C LEU A 231 -16.16 31.64 -13.18
N LYS A 232 -15.04 32.05 -12.60
CA LYS A 232 -13.77 32.26 -13.31
C LYS A 232 -12.84 31.10 -13.05
N THR A 233 -12.41 30.42 -14.10
CA THR A 233 -11.48 29.30 -14.02
C THR A 233 -10.23 29.61 -14.83
N THR A 234 -9.08 29.51 -14.17
CA THR A 234 -7.76 29.82 -14.72
C THR A 234 -6.86 28.59 -14.59
N LEU A 235 -6.33 28.09 -15.69
CA LEU A 235 -5.27 27.09 -15.65
C LEU A 235 -3.93 27.82 -15.58
N VAL A 236 -3.11 27.46 -14.60
CA VAL A 236 -1.82 28.08 -14.29
C VAL A 236 -0.73 27.02 -14.33
N ASP A 237 0.41 27.41 -14.87
CA ASP A 237 1.58 26.55 -15.03
C ASP A 237 2.41 26.44 -13.74
N THR A 238 3.56 25.76 -13.81
CA THR A 238 4.45 25.56 -12.66
C THR A 238 5.21 26.82 -12.23
N SER A 239 5.16 27.88 -13.03
CA SER A 239 5.72 29.21 -12.73
C SER A 239 4.65 30.19 -12.25
N ASP A 240 3.47 29.69 -11.86
CA ASP A 240 2.29 30.47 -11.46
C ASP A 240 1.76 31.42 -12.55
N MET A 241 2.06 31.14 -13.83
CA MET A 241 1.62 31.96 -14.96
C MET A 241 0.33 31.40 -15.57
N PRO A 242 -0.69 32.24 -15.83
CA PRO A 242 -1.94 31.79 -16.43
C PRO A 242 -1.74 31.41 -17.89
N VAL A 243 -2.06 30.16 -18.24
CA VAL A 243 -1.96 29.64 -19.61
C VAL A 243 -3.30 29.64 -20.36
N ALA A 244 -4.42 29.60 -19.64
CA ALA A 244 -5.76 29.74 -20.19
C ALA A 244 -6.77 30.20 -19.13
N THR A 245 -7.83 30.90 -19.54
CA THR A 245 -8.89 31.37 -18.63
C THR A 245 -10.25 31.33 -19.30
N ALA A 246 -11.28 30.99 -18.53
CA ALA A 246 -12.68 31.13 -18.91
C ALA A 246 -13.49 31.79 -17.78
N ALA A 247 -14.56 32.48 -18.15
CA ALA A 247 -15.57 33.00 -17.24
C ALA A 247 -16.96 32.60 -17.72
N SER A 248 -17.86 32.26 -16.80
CA SER A 248 -19.24 31.90 -17.13
C SER A 248 -20.19 32.37 -16.05
N GLU A 249 -21.26 33.03 -16.46
CA GLU A 249 -22.34 33.48 -15.57
C GLU A 249 -23.40 32.40 -15.43
N GLN A 250 -23.98 32.27 -14.23
CA GLN A 250 -25.05 31.32 -13.95
C GLN A 250 -26.02 31.90 -12.92
N HIS A 251 -27.31 31.73 -13.17
CA HIS A 251 -28.34 31.94 -12.15
C HIS A 251 -28.65 30.61 -11.46
N ILE A 252 -28.50 30.56 -10.14
CA ILE A 252 -28.72 29.35 -9.34
C ILE A 252 -29.89 29.61 -8.38
N PRO A 253 -30.99 28.84 -8.46
CA PRO A 253 -32.12 28.97 -7.53
C PRO A 253 -31.70 28.81 -6.07
N ALA A 254 -32.54 29.30 -5.15
CA ALA A 254 -32.37 29.06 -3.72
C ALA A 254 -32.35 27.54 -3.43
N GLN A 255 -31.46 27.09 -2.53
CA GLN A 255 -31.35 25.68 -2.13
C GLN A 255 -31.17 24.71 -3.32
N ALA A 256 -30.43 25.14 -4.33
CA ALA A 256 -30.16 24.36 -5.53
C ALA A 256 -28.68 24.44 -5.90
N ASP A 257 -28.28 23.68 -6.92
CA ASP A 257 -26.93 23.68 -7.43
C ASP A 257 -26.92 23.61 -8.97
N ALA A 258 -25.78 23.94 -9.59
CA ALA A 258 -25.62 23.94 -11.03
C ALA A 258 -24.25 23.39 -11.45
N ASP A 259 -24.24 22.57 -12.50
CA ASP A 259 -23.02 22.11 -13.17
C ASP A 259 -22.65 23.06 -14.31
N ILE A 260 -21.67 23.93 -14.08
CA ILE A 260 -21.16 24.86 -15.08
C ILE A 260 -20.09 24.18 -15.92
N ARG A 261 -20.23 24.23 -17.25
CA ARG A 261 -19.27 23.64 -18.20
C ARG A 261 -18.44 24.74 -18.85
N GLN A 262 -17.13 24.58 -18.81
CA GLN A 262 -16.15 25.47 -19.44
C GLN A 262 -15.17 24.65 -20.27
N SER A 263 -14.57 25.29 -21.28
CA SER A 263 -13.50 24.70 -22.07
C SER A 263 -12.36 25.70 -22.20
N LEU A 264 -11.14 25.24 -21.93
CA LEU A 264 -9.91 25.99 -22.09
C LEU A 264 -9.11 25.39 -23.26
N THR A 265 -8.48 26.24 -24.07
CA THR A 265 -7.50 25.81 -25.07
C THR A 265 -6.12 26.20 -24.59
N VAL A 266 -5.24 25.21 -24.43
CA VAL A 266 -3.84 25.41 -24.04
C VAL A 266 -2.99 25.21 -25.28
N SER A 267 -2.28 26.25 -25.70
CA SER A 267 -1.35 26.17 -26.83
C SER A 267 -0.01 25.61 -26.36
N ALA A 268 0.62 24.76 -27.16
CA ALA A 268 1.89 24.09 -26.86
C ALA A 268 1.96 23.52 -25.43
N PRO A 269 1.00 22.67 -25.02
CA PRO A 269 0.91 22.21 -23.64
C PRO A 269 2.12 21.37 -23.25
N HIS A 270 2.69 21.62 -22.07
CA HIS A 270 3.50 20.61 -21.40
C HIS A 270 2.60 19.43 -21.00
N LEU A 271 2.86 18.25 -21.55
CA LEU A 271 2.07 17.05 -21.26
C LEU A 271 2.59 16.36 -20.01
N TRP A 272 1.69 15.78 -19.23
CA TRP A 272 2.05 14.90 -18.13
C TRP A 272 2.45 13.54 -18.69
N HIS A 273 3.57 13.01 -18.21
CA HIS A 273 4.09 11.68 -18.51
C HIS A 273 4.87 11.16 -17.28
N PRO A 274 4.95 9.85 -17.03
CA PRO A 274 5.70 9.28 -15.91
C PRO A 274 7.14 9.81 -15.78
N ASP A 275 7.82 10.01 -16.90
CA ASP A 275 9.21 10.47 -16.92
C ASP A 275 9.37 12.00 -16.87
N HIS A 276 8.27 12.74 -17.05
CA HIS A 276 8.21 14.20 -16.97
C HIS A 276 6.81 14.61 -16.49
N PRO A 277 6.52 14.45 -15.18
CA PRO A 277 5.17 14.58 -14.63
C PRO A 277 4.77 16.05 -14.45
N TYR A 278 4.56 16.77 -15.55
CA TYR A 278 4.21 18.18 -15.54
C TYR A 278 2.79 18.39 -14.96
N LEU A 279 2.69 19.13 -13.86
CA LEU A 279 1.42 19.44 -13.20
C LEU A 279 1.07 20.92 -13.36
N TYR A 280 -0.14 21.15 -13.86
CA TYR A 280 -0.80 22.44 -13.76
C TYR A 280 -1.62 22.48 -12.48
N HIS A 281 -2.03 23.69 -12.10
CA HIS A 281 -3.12 23.85 -11.15
C HIS A 281 -4.26 24.66 -11.76
N LEU A 282 -5.49 24.23 -11.50
CA LEU A 282 -6.71 24.87 -11.97
C LEU A 282 -7.29 25.68 -10.82
N VAL A 283 -7.27 27.01 -10.95
CA VAL A 283 -7.83 27.95 -9.98
C VAL A 283 -9.24 28.31 -10.40
N SER A 284 -10.23 27.81 -9.67
CA SER A 284 -11.65 28.13 -9.85
C SER A 284 -12.11 29.09 -8.77
N VAL A 285 -12.59 30.28 -9.14
CA VAL A 285 -13.11 31.31 -8.23
C VAL A 285 -14.56 31.60 -8.57
N VAL A 286 -15.42 31.54 -7.56
CA VAL A 286 -16.84 31.88 -7.67
C VAL A 286 -17.06 33.28 -7.15
N TYR A 287 -17.71 34.11 -7.94
CA TYR A 287 -18.11 35.46 -7.56
C TYR A 287 -19.64 35.53 -7.41
N GLU A 288 -20.11 36.20 -6.36
CA GLU A 288 -21.50 36.68 -6.22
C GLU A 288 -21.45 38.22 -6.33
N ASP A 289 -22.15 38.81 -7.30
CA ASP A 289 -22.18 40.27 -7.51
C ASP A 289 -20.79 40.96 -7.50
N ASN A 290 -19.80 40.32 -8.16
CA ASN A 290 -18.38 40.70 -8.25
C ASN A 290 -17.53 40.51 -6.97
N ALA A 291 -18.08 40.00 -5.87
CA ALA A 291 -17.31 39.61 -4.69
C ALA A 291 -16.93 38.12 -4.74
N PRO A 292 -15.66 37.73 -4.54
CA PRO A 292 -15.29 36.31 -4.49
C PRO A 292 -15.87 35.67 -3.21
N VAL A 293 -16.69 34.64 -3.39
CA VAL A 293 -17.38 33.93 -2.30
C VAL A 293 -16.83 32.53 -2.06
N ASP A 294 -16.13 31.95 -3.04
CA ASP A 294 -15.42 30.68 -2.87
C ASP A 294 -14.28 30.53 -3.88
N SER A 295 -13.32 29.68 -3.54
CA SER A 295 -12.20 29.36 -4.39
C SER A 295 -11.73 27.92 -4.15
N LEU A 296 -11.25 27.28 -5.22
CA LEU A 296 -10.68 25.94 -5.16
C LEU A 296 -9.53 25.81 -6.15
N ILE A 297 -8.44 25.21 -5.67
CA ILE A 297 -7.31 24.80 -6.50
C ILE A 297 -7.44 23.28 -6.74
N THR A 298 -7.41 22.86 -8.00
CA THR A 298 -7.37 21.44 -8.39
C THR A 298 -6.11 21.20 -9.22
N TYR A 299 -5.19 20.37 -8.73
CA TYR A 299 -4.01 19.97 -9.50
C TYR A 299 -4.40 18.98 -10.59
N THR A 300 -3.77 19.09 -11.76
CA THR A 300 -4.02 18.16 -12.86
C THR A 300 -2.89 18.13 -13.89
N GLY A 301 -2.88 17.09 -14.72
CA GLY A 301 -1.90 16.90 -15.79
C GLY A 301 -2.58 16.58 -17.12
N ILE A 302 -2.27 17.36 -18.14
CA ILE A 302 -2.79 17.20 -19.50
C ILE A 302 -2.12 15.98 -20.13
N ARG A 303 -2.90 14.97 -20.49
CA ARG A 303 -2.39 13.75 -21.12
C ARG A 303 -3.48 13.09 -21.94
N ASN A 304 -3.07 12.26 -22.89
CA ASN A 304 -3.96 11.31 -23.55
C ASN A 304 -3.51 9.89 -23.20
N ILE A 305 -4.45 9.00 -22.94
CA ILE A 305 -4.16 7.58 -22.67
C ILE A 305 -5.00 6.69 -23.57
N ALA A 306 -4.43 5.55 -23.96
CA ALA A 306 -5.13 4.54 -24.73
C ALA A 306 -4.58 3.15 -24.40
N PHE A 307 -5.42 2.14 -24.63
CA PHE A 307 -4.97 0.76 -24.73
C PHE A 307 -5.28 0.21 -26.12
N ALA A 308 -4.30 -0.47 -26.70
CA ALA A 308 -4.45 -1.25 -27.92
C ALA A 308 -4.13 -2.71 -27.64
N ALA A 309 -4.33 -3.60 -28.62
CA ALA A 309 -4.08 -5.03 -28.47
C ALA A 309 -2.65 -5.36 -27.99
N ASP A 310 -1.68 -4.48 -28.25
CA ASP A 310 -0.27 -4.68 -27.92
C ASP A 310 0.21 -3.91 -26.69
N GLY A 311 -0.68 -3.22 -25.95
CA GLY A 311 -0.35 -2.62 -24.65
C GLY A 311 -0.90 -1.21 -24.41
N PHE A 312 -0.25 -0.52 -23.47
CA PHE A 312 -0.63 0.81 -23.00
C PHE A 312 0.12 1.91 -23.77
N TYR A 313 -0.61 3.00 -24.07
CA TYR A 313 -0.10 4.17 -24.74
C TYR A 313 -0.41 5.42 -23.93
N ILE A 314 0.56 6.32 -23.85
CA ILE A 314 0.42 7.66 -23.27
C ILE A 314 0.98 8.68 -24.26
N ASN A 315 0.21 9.74 -24.50
CA ASN A 315 0.54 10.83 -25.43
C ASN A 315 0.94 10.33 -26.84
N GLY A 316 0.29 9.24 -27.29
CA GLY A 316 0.54 8.61 -28.59
C GLY A 316 1.74 7.67 -28.64
N THR A 317 2.49 7.52 -27.55
CA THR A 317 3.67 6.64 -27.46
C THR A 317 3.39 5.43 -26.59
N LYS A 318 3.91 4.27 -27.01
CA LYS A 318 3.77 3.02 -26.25
C LYS A 318 4.65 3.07 -25.01
N LEU A 319 4.09 2.73 -23.86
CA LEU A 319 4.82 2.63 -22.59
C LEU A 319 4.67 1.22 -22.01
N TYR A 320 5.79 0.53 -21.84
CA TYR A 320 5.82 -0.76 -21.17
C TYR A 320 5.72 -0.58 -19.66
N LEU A 321 4.74 -1.24 -19.03
CA LEU A 321 4.45 -1.06 -17.61
C LEU A 321 5.32 -1.99 -16.76
N ARG A 322 6.20 -1.39 -15.95
CA ARG A 322 6.97 -2.07 -14.90
C ARG A 322 6.47 -1.56 -13.57
N GLY A 323 5.58 -2.32 -12.93
CA GLY A 323 4.95 -1.90 -11.69
C GLY A 323 5.17 -2.81 -10.50
N ALA A 324 4.62 -2.39 -9.38
CA ALA A 324 4.55 -3.16 -8.14
C ALA A 324 3.17 -3.03 -7.49
N ASN A 325 2.78 -4.03 -6.70
CA ASN A 325 1.64 -3.95 -5.81
C ASN A 325 2.05 -3.32 -4.48
N ARG A 326 1.19 -2.47 -3.92
CA ARG A 326 1.44 -1.81 -2.64
C ARG A 326 0.28 -2.00 -1.68
N HIS A 327 0.59 -2.44 -0.46
CA HIS A 327 -0.26 -2.23 0.70
C HIS A 327 0.18 -0.99 1.48
N GLN A 328 -0.77 -0.25 2.05
CA GLN A 328 -0.50 1.07 2.64
C GLN A 328 0.08 1.03 4.07
N ALA A 329 0.05 -0.14 4.72
CA ALA A 329 0.37 -0.27 6.14
C ALA A 329 1.87 -0.11 6.45
N TYR A 330 2.17 0.70 7.46
CA TYR A 330 3.49 0.79 8.10
C TYR A 330 3.50 -0.04 9.39
N GLU A 331 4.66 -0.59 9.72
CA GLU A 331 4.94 -1.24 10.99
C GLU A 331 4.63 -0.31 12.19
N TYR A 332 4.14 -0.88 13.29
CA TYR A 332 3.64 -0.16 14.48
C TYR A 332 2.37 0.68 14.28
N THR A 333 2.33 1.53 13.26
CA THR A 333 1.24 2.49 13.01
C THR A 333 0.15 1.99 12.08
N GLY A 334 0.31 0.79 11.49
CA GLY A 334 -0.66 0.23 10.55
C GLY A 334 -0.93 1.18 9.39
N ASP A 335 -2.20 1.32 9.01
CA ASP A 335 -2.60 2.19 7.89
C ASP A 335 -2.44 3.70 8.17
N ALA A 336 -2.14 4.11 9.42
CA ALA A 336 -2.05 5.52 9.82
C ALA A 336 -0.74 6.22 9.37
N ALA A 337 -0.37 6.04 8.10
CA ALA A 337 0.78 6.69 7.49
C ALA A 337 0.42 8.12 7.04
N THR A 338 1.21 9.08 7.52
CA THR A 338 1.10 10.51 7.20
C THR A 338 1.45 10.83 5.75
N ASP A 339 1.04 11.99 5.27
CA ASP A 339 1.24 12.42 3.88
C ASP A 339 2.69 12.34 3.42
N ASN A 340 3.64 12.67 4.30
CA ASN A 340 5.06 12.57 3.99
C ASN A 340 5.55 11.12 3.84
N LEU A 341 4.93 10.16 4.55
CA LEU A 341 5.19 8.73 4.34
C LEU A 341 4.51 8.19 3.07
N GLN A 342 3.34 8.71 2.71
CA GLN A 342 2.71 8.39 1.42
C GLN A 342 3.58 8.89 0.26
N TYR A 343 4.13 10.10 0.39
CA TYR A 343 5.10 10.66 -0.57
C TYR A 343 6.37 9.82 -0.65
N ARG A 344 6.90 9.41 0.51
CA ARG A 344 8.06 8.52 0.60
C ARG A 344 7.85 7.24 -0.19
N ASP A 345 6.73 6.53 0.01
CA ASP A 345 6.44 5.30 -0.72
C ASP A 345 6.40 5.51 -2.24
N ALA A 346 5.72 6.57 -2.71
CA ALA A 346 5.67 6.88 -4.14
C ALA A 346 7.07 7.20 -4.71
N LEU A 347 7.90 7.95 -3.98
CA LEU A 347 9.26 8.28 -4.38
C LEU A 347 10.17 7.04 -4.39
N GLN A 348 10.10 6.18 -3.37
CA GLN A 348 10.90 4.96 -3.29
C GLN A 348 10.49 3.96 -4.38
N LEU A 349 9.20 3.85 -4.71
CA LEU A 349 8.72 3.11 -5.88
C LEU A 349 9.34 3.65 -7.18
N ARG A 350 9.27 4.96 -7.43
CA ARG A 350 9.86 5.55 -8.64
C ARG A 350 11.36 5.31 -8.74
N LYS A 351 12.09 5.56 -7.65
CA LYS A 351 13.53 5.31 -7.57
C LYS A 351 13.90 3.83 -7.76
N GLY A 352 13.00 2.90 -7.42
CA GLY A 352 13.18 1.46 -7.56
C GLY A 352 12.98 0.94 -8.98
N GLY A 353 12.80 1.82 -9.95
CA GLY A 353 12.60 1.44 -11.36
C GLY A 353 11.14 1.22 -11.75
N PHE A 354 10.17 1.48 -10.88
CA PHE A 354 8.75 1.29 -11.22
C PHE A 354 8.17 2.53 -11.91
N ASN A 355 7.43 2.36 -13.00
CA ASN A 355 6.62 3.42 -13.64
C ASN A 355 5.13 3.32 -13.37
N ALA A 356 4.70 2.26 -12.70
CA ALA A 356 3.32 2.07 -12.27
C ALA A 356 3.24 1.42 -10.89
N VAL A 357 2.11 1.60 -10.22
CA VAL A 357 1.77 0.94 -8.98
C VAL A 357 0.32 0.49 -9.04
N ARG A 358 0.07 -0.70 -8.49
CA ARG A 358 -1.28 -1.19 -8.22
C ARG A 358 -1.58 -1.00 -6.74
N ALA A 359 -2.57 -0.15 -6.43
CA ALA A 359 -2.97 0.17 -5.06
C ALA A 359 -3.88 -0.94 -4.48
N ALA A 360 -3.30 -2.13 -4.33
CA ALA A 360 -4.00 -3.36 -3.98
C ALA A 360 -4.52 -3.36 -2.51
N HIS A 361 -5.76 -3.73 -2.22
CA HIS A 361 -6.92 -3.88 -3.12
C HIS A 361 -8.04 -2.99 -2.58
N TYR A 362 -7.75 -1.70 -2.48
CA TYR A 362 -8.65 -0.69 -1.93
C TYR A 362 -8.21 0.73 -2.34
N PRO A 363 -9.12 1.71 -2.32
CA PRO A 363 -8.79 3.08 -2.69
C PRO A 363 -7.64 3.63 -1.83
N ALA A 364 -6.60 4.14 -2.49
CA ALA A 364 -5.46 4.76 -1.82
C ALA A 364 -5.85 6.07 -1.12
N SER A 365 -4.97 6.58 -0.26
CA SER A 365 -5.16 7.92 0.33
C SER A 365 -4.99 9.01 -0.75
N PRO A 366 -5.69 10.15 -0.64
CA PRO A 366 -5.47 11.29 -1.52
C PRO A 366 -3.99 11.71 -1.58
N ALA A 367 -3.30 11.74 -0.42
CA ALA A 367 -1.88 12.07 -0.35
C ALA A 367 -0.96 11.13 -1.15
N PHE A 368 -1.30 9.83 -1.26
CA PHE A 368 -0.54 8.91 -2.10
C PHE A 368 -0.76 9.20 -3.59
N LEU A 369 -1.99 9.51 -4.00
CA LEU A 369 -2.31 9.86 -5.39
C LEU A 369 -1.67 11.20 -5.79
N ASP A 370 -1.70 12.20 -4.91
CA ASP A 370 -0.97 13.46 -5.08
C ASP A 370 0.55 13.24 -5.24
N ALA A 371 1.11 12.31 -4.47
CA ALA A 371 2.51 11.95 -4.59
C ALA A 371 2.80 11.23 -5.92
N CYS A 372 1.92 10.34 -6.37
CA CYS A 372 2.04 9.66 -7.66
C CYS A 372 1.96 10.63 -8.83
N ASP A 373 1.07 11.63 -8.76
CA ASP A 373 0.97 12.71 -9.74
C ASP A 373 2.28 13.49 -9.86
N LYS A 374 2.90 13.83 -8.73
CA LYS A 374 4.15 14.61 -8.64
C LYS A 374 5.38 13.82 -9.05
N THR A 375 5.43 12.54 -8.70
CA THR A 375 6.60 11.68 -8.93
C THR A 375 6.55 10.94 -10.27
N GLY A 376 5.42 11.03 -10.99
CA GLY A 376 5.23 10.37 -12.27
C GLY A 376 5.04 8.87 -12.15
N LEU A 377 4.26 8.42 -11.16
CA LEU A 377 3.93 7.01 -10.96
C LEU A 377 2.49 6.76 -11.42
N LEU A 378 2.30 5.92 -12.44
CA LEU A 378 0.94 5.54 -12.88
C LEU A 378 0.25 4.68 -11.82
N VAL A 379 -1.06 4.87 -11.61
CA VAL A 379 -1.82 4.17 -10.57
C VAL A 379 -2.97 3.36 -11.18
N ILE A 380 -3.01 2.06 -10.83
CA ILE A 380 -4.23 1.27 -10.91
C ILE A 380 -5.00 1.49 -9.59
N ALA A 381 -6.17 2.13 -9.69
CA ALA A 381 -7.03 2.39 -8.56
C ALA A 381 -7.98 1.21 -8.31
N CYS A 382 -7.96 0.64 -7.11
CA CYS A 382 -8.68 -0.60 -6.79
C CYS A 382 -9.89 -0.35 -5.89
N GLU A 383 -11.01 -0.96 -6.22
CA GLU A 383 -12.19 -1.09 -5.36
C GLU A 383 -11.89 -2.03 -4.15
N PRO A 384 -12.47 -1.82 -2.95
CA PRO A 384 -12.25 -2.70 -1.81
C PRO A 384 -12.74 -4.14 -2.06
N GLY A 385 -11.82 -5.10 -2.19
CA GLY A 385 -12.22 -6.49 -2.38
C GLY A 385 -11.04 -7.44 -2.39
N TRP A 386 -11.23 -8.63 -1.83
CA TRP A 386 -10.25 -9.73 -1.95
C TRP A 386 -10.88 -11.08 -1.64
N GLN A 387 -10.92 -11.98 -2.64
CA GLN A 387 -11.42 -13.36 -2.55
C GLN A 387 -12.70 -13.51 -1.73
N PHE A 388 -13.66 -12.61 -1.95
CA PHE A 388 -14.93 -12.60 -1.24
C PHE A 388 -16.01 -11.92 -2.07
N PHE A 389 -17.16 -12.57 -2.15
CA PHE A 389 -18.35 -12.00 -2.75
C PHE A 389 -19.58 -12.46 -1.95
N SER A 390 -20.38 -11.49 -1.49
CA SER A 390 -21.67 -11.75 -0.86
C SER A 390 -22.80 -11.38 -1.82
N LYS A 391 -23.87 -12.18 -1.81
CA LYS A 391 -25.12 -11.86 -2.54
C LYS A 391 -26.06 -10.94 -1.75
N ASP A 392 -25.68 -10.58 -0.52
CA ASP A 392 -26.41 -9.63 0.30
C ASP A 392 -26.57 -8.29 -0.44
N SER A 393 -27.78 -7.74 -0.44
CA SER A 393 -28.09 -6.55 -1.23
C SER A 393 -27.36 -5.30 -0.72
N LEU A 394 -27.04 -5.21 0.58
CA LEU A 394 -26.27 -4.10 1.13
C LEU A 394 -24.79 -4.23 0.76
N PHE A 395 -24.23 -5.44 0.79
CA PHE A 395 -22.87 -5.66 0.26
C PHE A 395 -22.78 -5.21 -1.20
N VAL A 396 -23.68 -5.68 -2.05
CA VAL A 396 -23.72 -5.32 -3.48
C VAL A 396 -23.90 -3.80 -3.66
N ALA A 397 -24.83 -3.18 -2.95
CA ALA A 397 -25.04 -1.73 -3.02
C ALA A 397 -23.80 -0.94 -2.59
N ASN A 398 -23.12 -1.38 -1.52
CA ASN A 398 -21.91 -0.73 -1.04
C ASN A 398 -20.76 -0.84 -2.05
N THR A 399 -20.60 -1.98 -2.75
CA THR A 399 -19.59 -2.07 -3.83
C THR A 399 -19.85 -1.09 -4.98
N TYR A 400 -21.12 -0.88 -5.37
CA TYR A 400 -21.40 0.11 -6.41
C TYR A 400 -21.21 1.55 -5.93
N ARG A 401 -21.52 1.83 -4.66
CA ARG A 401 -21.24 3.12 -4.03
C ARG A 401 -19.74 3.40 -4.02
N ASP A 402 -18.95 2.46 -3.54
CA ASP A 402 -17.50 2.58 -3.40
C ASP A 402 -16.84 2.79 -4.78
N ILE A 403 -17.28 2.09 -5.85
CA ILE A 403 -16.85 2.37 -7.24
C ILE A 403 -17.13 3.82 -7.64
N ARG A 404 -18.35 4.32 -7.37
CA ARG A 404 -18.72 5.71 -7.72
C ARG A 404 -17.88 6.71 -6.94
N GLU A 405 -17.73 6.51 -5.64
CA GLU A 405 -17.01 7.41 -4.76
C GLU A 405 -15.53 7.46 -5.10
N MET A 406 -14.90 6.29 -5.34
CA MET A 406 -13.51 6.18 -5.77
C MET A 406 -13.27 6.97 -7.07
N ILE A 407 -14.06 6.70 -8.12
CA ILE A 407 -13.92 7.41 -9.40
C ILE A 407 -14.17 8.90 -9.22
N ARG A 408 -15.23 9.30 -8.52
CA ARG A 408 -15.57 10.72 -8.35
C ARG A 408 -14.51 11.51 -7.60
N ARG A 409 -13.91 10.91 -6.56
CA ARG A 409 -12.81 11.54 -5.80
C ARG A 409 -11.55 11.64 -6.65
N ASP A 410 -11.21 10.59 -7.39
CA ASP A 410 -9.87 10.42 -7.93
C ASP A 410 -9.73 10.78 -9.42
N ARG A 411 -10.83 11.00 -10.15
CA ARG A 411 -10.86 11.23 -11.62
C ARG A 411 -10.01 12.38 -12.16
N ASN A 412 -9.55 13.29 -11.31
CA ASN A 412 -8.72 14.43 -11.72
C ASN A 412 -7.20 14.15 -11.60
N HIS A 413 -6.80 13.07 -10.93
CA HIS A 413 -5.40 12.69 -10.79
C HIS A 413 -4.83 12.23 -12.14
N PRO A 414 -3.78 12.87 -12.66
CA PRO A 414 -3.12 12.41 -13.88
C PRO A 414 -2.48 11.02 -13.74
N SER A 415 -2.09 10.63 -12.53
CA SER A 415 -1.49 9.32 -12.26
C SER A 415 -2.45 8.15 -12.50
N VAL A 416 -3.75 8.31 -12.26
CA VAL A 416 -4.74 7.25 -12.44
C VAL A 416 -5.00 7.01 -13.93
N PHE A 417 -4.75 5.77 -14.37
CA PHE A 417 -4.89 5.37 -15.78
C PHE A 417 -5.77 4.12 -15.97
N LEU A 418 -6.00 3.36 -14.91
CA LEU A 418 -6.79 2.13 -14.93
C LEU A 418 -7.58 1.99 -13.63
N TRP A 419 -8.85 1.61 -13.76
CA TRP A 419 -9.76 1.41 -12.64
C TRP A 419 -10.09 -0.07 -12.48
N GLU A 420 -9.61 -0.67 -11.41
CA GLU A 420 -9.97 -2.03 -11.03
C GLU A 420 -11.30 -1.99 -10.27
N THR A 421 -12.38 -2.00 -11.05
CA THR A 421 -13.76 -2.06 -10.52
C THR A 421 -14.18 -3.49 -10.17
N SER A 422 -13.28 -4.46 -10.37
CA SER A 422 -13.45 -5.84 -9.94
C SER A 422 -13.13 -6.00 -8.46
N LEU A 423 -13.84 -6.90 -7.79
CA LEU A 423 -13.41 -7.41 -6.49
C LEU A 423 -12.27 -8.41 -6.72
N ASN A 424 -11.05 -8.07 -6.30
CA ASN A 424 -9.85 -8.85 -6.61
C ASN A 424 -10.03 -10.34 -6.29
N GLU A 425 -9.75 -11.22 -7.26
CA GLU A 425 -9.82 -12.68 -7.13
C GLU A 425 -11.14 -13.22 -6.57
N SER A 426 -12.23 -12.49 -6.78
CA SER A 426 -13.50 -12.82 -6.15
C SER A 426 -14.43 -13.55 -7.12
N PRO A 427 -15.24 -14.50 -6.63
CA PRO A 427 -16.17 -15.25 -7.46
C PRO A 427 -17.45 -14.45 -7.78
N ALA A 428 -17.32 -13.18 -8.17
CA ALA A 428 -18.44 -12.29 -8.49
C ALA A 428 -19.25 -12.82 -9.68
N THR A 429 -20.53 -12.44 -9.73
CA THR A 429 -21.44 -12.86 -10.82
C THR A 429 -21.27 -11.99 -12.06
N ALA A 430 -21.55 -12.52 -13.24
CA ALA A 430 -21.50 -11.75 -14.49
C ALA A 430 -22.41 -10.51 -14.46
N ALA A 431 -23.60 -10.63 -13.85
CA ALA A 431 -24.54 -9.53 -13.69
C ALA A 431 -23.97 -8.41 -12.80
N TRP A 432 -23.28 -8.78 -11.70
CA TRP A 432 -22.61 -7.79 -10.87
C TRP A 432 -21.46 -7.11 -11.63
N MET A 433 -20.63 -7.87 -12.35
CA MET A 433 -19.52 -7.33 -13.15
C MET A 433 -20.01 -6.33 -14.21
N GLN A 434 -21.07 -6.68 -14.95
CA GLN A 434 -21.68 -5.80 -15.93
C GLN A 434 -22.16 -4.48 -15.29
N GLN A 435 -22.82 -4.57 -14.13
CA GLN A 435 -23.32 -3.40 -13.42
C GLN A 435 -22.18 -2.57 -12.81
N ALA A 436 -21.11 -3.19 -12.32
CA ALA A 436 -19.92 -2.50 -11.81
C ALA A 436 -19.26 -1.66 -12.91
N VAL A 437 -19.05 -2.24 -14.10
CA VAL A 437 -18.52 -1.53 -15.27
C VAL A 437 -19.46 -0.42 -15.73
N GLN A 438 -20.77 -0.67 -15.77
CA GLN A 438 -21.75 0.35 -16.11
C GLN A 438 -21.74 1.51 -15.13
N THR A 439 -21.66 1.22 -13.83
CA THR A 439 -21.54 2.20 -12.75
C THR A 439 -20.32 3.11 -12.96
N ALA A 440 -19.18 2.53 -13.33
CA ALA A 440 -17.97 3.30 -13.64
C ALA A 440 -18.13 4.19 -14.87
N ARG A 441 -18.73 3.68 -15.96
CA ARG A 441 -18.99 4.44 -17.20
C ARG A 441 -19.93 5.61 -16.99
N GLU A 442 -20.91 5.45 -16.12
CA GLU A 442 -21.82 6.53 -15.72
C GLU A 442 -21.08 7.62 -14.94
N GLU A 443 -20.15 7.23 -14.05
CA GLU A 443 -19.40 8.18 -13.22
C GLU A 443 -18.30 8.93 -13.98
N MET A 444 -17.67 8.27 -14.96
CA MET A 444 -16.62 8.84 -15.81
C MET A 444 -16.91 8.56 -17.30
N PRO A 445 -17.84 9.29 -17.93
CA PRO A 445 -18.11 9.16 -19.34
C PRO A 445 -16.95 9.71 -20.19
N GLY A 446 -16.82 9.19 -21.42
CA GLY A 446 -15.81 9.63 -22.38
C GLY A 446 -14.79 8.54 -22.70
N ASN A 447 -13.62 8.94 -23.17
CA ASN A 447 -12.57 8.05 -23.68
C ASN A 447 -11.38 7.87 -22.73
N GLN A 448 -11.49 8.34 -21.48
CA GLN A 448 -10.41 8.25 -20.49
C GLN A 448 -10.66 7.20 -19.40
N LEU A 449 -11.80 6.51 -19.44
CA LEU A 449 -12.10 5.43 -18.50
C LEU A 449 -11.68 4.09 -19.10
N PHE A 450 -10.73 3.42 -18.45
CA PHE A 450 -10.40 2.02 -18.70
C PHE A 450 -10.62 1.22 -17.41
N VAL A 451 -11.33 0.10 -17.53
CA VAL A 451 -11.57 -0.82 -16.40
C VAL A 451 -10.88 -2.16 -16.62
N ALA A 452 -10.48 -2.81 -15.51
CA ALA A 452 -9.83 -4.11 -15.54
C ALA A 452 -10.40 -5.12 -14.54
N ASP A 453 -10.23 -6.42 -14.86
CA ASP A 453 -10.57 -7.58 -14.05
C ASP A 453 -9.72 -8.80 -14.46
N ASP A 454 -9.69 -9.83 -13.63
CA ASP A 454 -9.15 -11.14 -13.96
C ASP A 454 -9.87 -11.76 -15.15
N PHE A 455 -9.09 -12.38 -16.04
CA PHE A 455 -9.63 -13.14 -17.15
C PHE A 455 -10.39 -14.37 -16.65
N ASN A 456 -11.68 -14.39 -16.95
CA ASN A 456 -12.50 -15.57 -16.86
C ASN A 456 -13.67 -15.47 -17.85
N ALA A 457 -14.39 -16.57 -18.09
CA ALA A 457 -15.49 -16.61 -19.05
C ALA A 457 -16.59 -15.57 -18.79
N ARG A 458 -16.72 -15.06 -17.54
CA ARG A 458 -17.75 -14.08 -17.14
C ARG A 458 -17.30 -12.63 -17.31
N SER A 459 -16.00 -12.33 -17.27
CA SER A 459 -15.46 -10.97 -17.30
C SER A 459 -15.11 -10.48 -18.72
N LYS A 460 -14.81 -11.40 -19.64
CA LYS A 460 -14.27 -11.11 -20.98
C LYS A 460 -15.06 -10.09 -21.81
N ASP A 461 -16.36 -9.95 -21.61
CA ASP A 461 -17.21 -9.09 -22.46
C ASP A 461 -17.35 -7.65 -21.93
N TYR A 462 -16.93 -7.38 -20.69
CA TYR A 462 -17.22 -6.10 -20.02
C TYR A 462 -15.99 -5.18 -19.86
N TYR A 463 -14.81 -5.73 -19.55
CA TYR A 463 -13.64 -4.97 -19.12
C TYR A 463 -12.69 -4.59 -20.25
N ASN A 464 -12.12 -3.39 -20.26
CA ASN A 464 -11.23 -2.95 -21.34
C ASN A 464 -9.90 -3.73 -21.36
N VAL A 465 -9.35 -4.00 -20.18
CA VAL A 465 -8.05 -4.63 -19.97
C VAL A 465 -8.25 -5.89 -19.12
N SER A 466 -7.57 -6.97 -19.46
CA SER A 466 -7.63 -8.21 -18.69
C SER A 466 -6.36 -8.41 -17.87
N TYR A 467 -6.53 -8.95 -16.67
CA TYR A 467 -5.43 -9.53 -15.89
C TYR A 467 -5.31 -11.03 -16.20
N LYS A 468 -4.07 -11.53 -16.30
CA LYS A 468 -3.71 -12.94 -16.56
C LYS A 468 -4.29 -13.51 -17.86
N VAL A 469 -3.53 -13.54 -18.95
CA VAL A 469 -4.04 -14.11 -20.22
C VAL A 469 -2.94 -14.82 -21.01
N VAL A 470 -2.92 -16.14 -20.88
CA VAL A 470 -2.45 -17.16 -21.83
C VAL A 470 -3.15 -18.47 -21.43
N ASN A 471 -3.43 -19.35 -22.38
CA ASN A 471 -3.87 -20.71 -22.08
C ASN A 471 -2.69 -21.54 -21.53
N GLU A 472 -2.97 -22.70 -20.93
CA GLU A 472 -1.92 -23.60 -20.42
C GLU A 472 -0.93 -24.04 -21.52
N ASP A 473 -1.36 -24.07 -22.78
CA ASP A 473 -0.53 -24.36 -23.95
C ASP A 473 0.27 -23.14 -24.46
N GLY A 474 0.18 -22.00 -23.77
CA GLY A 474 0.84 -20.74 -24.11
C GLY A 474 0.12 -19.92 -25.18
N SER A 475 -0.99 -20.40 -25.75
CA SER A 475 -1.75 -19.64 -26.75
C SER A 475 -2.51 -18.48 -26.11
N ASP A 476 -2.74 -17.42 -26.87
CA ASP A 476 -3.47 -16.25 -26.40
C ASP A 476 -4.97 -16.35 -26.72
N PRO A 477 -5.86 -16.49 -25.72
CA PRO A 477 -7.29 -16.61 -25.95
C PRO A 477 -7.96 -15.28 -26.37
N MET A 478 -7.26 -14.13 -26.26
CA MET A 478 -7.81 -12.80 -26.55
C MET A 478 -6.82 -11.90 -27.32
N PRO A 479 -6.40 -12.28 -28.55
CA PRO A 479 -5.33 -11.60 -29.28
C PRO A 479 -5.65 -10.15 -29.68
N SER A 480 -6.92 -9.77 -29.69
CA SER A 480 -7.37 -8.41 -30.01
C SER A 480 -7.46 -7.46 -28.81
N ARG A 481 -7.15 -7.92 -27.58
CA ARG A 481 -7.40 -7.14 -26.35
C ARG A 481 -6.15 -7.02 -25.48
N PRO A 482 -5.84 -5.83 -24.95
CA PRO A 482 -4.72 -5.63 -24.05
C PRO A 482 -4.83 -6.52 -22.81
N PHE A 483 -3.69 -6.99 -22.32
CA PHE A 483 -3.60 -7.61 -21.01
C PHE A 483 -2.29 -7.21 -20.32
N ILE A 484 -2.33 -7.30 -19.00
CA ILE A 484 -1.19 -7.09 -18.12
C ILE A 484 -1.23 -8.13 -17.01
N THR A 485 -0.10 -8.38 -16.35
CA THR A 485 -0.05 -9.26 -15.18
C THR A 485 -0.14 -8.42 -13.92
N ARG A 486 -1.28 -8.47 -13.22
CA ARG A 486 -1.53 -7.65 -12.02
C ARG A 486 -0.66 -8.02 -10.81
N GLU A 487 -0.14 -9.24 -10.77
CA GLU A 487 0.73 -9.72 -9.71
C GLU A 487 1.59 -10.89 -10.19
N TRP A 488 2.87 -10.89 -9.81
CA TRP A 488 3.82 -11.98 -10.05
C TRP A 488 4.98 -11.88 -9.04
N GLY A 489 5.82 -12.90 -8.95
CA GLY A 489 7.06 -12.81 -8.15
C GLY A 489 6.86 -13.01 -6.64
N ASP A 490 5.71 -13.56 -6.25
CA ASP A 490 5.46 -14.29 -5.01
C ASP A 490 5.09 -15.74 -5.38
N THR A 491 5.45 -16.70 -4.53
CA THR A 491 5.07 -18.11 -4.70
C THR A 491 4.54 -18.65 -3.39
N TRP A 492 3.58 -19.56 -3.50
CA TRP A 492 2.81 -20.04 -2.36
C TRP A 492 3.51 -21.19 -1.61
N MET A 493 4.57 -21.75 -2.20
CA MET A 493 5.50 -22.71 -1.56
C MET A 493 6.65 -22.04 -0.78
N ALA A 494 6.72 -20.70 -0.77
CA ALA A 494 7.88 -19.98 -0.29
C ALA A 494 7.95 -19.95 1.24
N ASP A 495 8.84 -20.77 1.80
CA ASP A 495 9.29 -20.67 3.18
C ASP A 495 10.54 -19.80 3.25
N ALA A 496 10.41 -18.64 3.89
CA ALA A 496 11.54 -17.73 4.04
C ALA A 496 12.66 -18.33 4.89
N GLU A 497 12.37 -19.29 5.79
CA GLU A 497 13.36 -19.97 6.63
C GLU A 497 14.32 -20.86 5.83
N LYS A 498 13.92 -21.30 4.63
CA LYS A 498 14.74 -22.19 3.78
C LYS A 498 15.71 -21.43 2.88
N GLU A 499 15.63 -20.09 2.86
CA GLU A 499 16.49 -19.20 2.07
C GLU A 499 16.60 -19.56 0.59
N ASN A 500 15.56 -20.14 -0.01
CA ASN A 500 15.55 -20.64 -1.39
C ASN A 500 14.23 -20.36 -2.13
N SER A 501 13.58 -19.24 -1.80
CA SER A 501 12.24 -18.94 -2.30
C SER A 501 12.08 -17.48 -2.73
N LEU A 502 10.92 -17.17 -3.34
CA LEU A 502 10.53 -15.80 -3.69
C LEU A 502 10.16 -14.93 -2.47
N ARG A 503 10.03 -15.53 -1.28
CA ARG A 503 9.86 -14.80 -0.01
C ARG A 503 11.18 -14.78 0.73
N ALA A 504 11.82 -13.62 0.79
CA ALA A 504 13.15 -13.46 1.37
C ALA A 504 13.16 -12.40 2.47
N SER A 505 13.66 -12.76 3.64
CA SER A 505 13.77 -11.86 4.80
C SER A 505 15.22 -11.59 5.15
N ARG A 506 15.50 -10.35 5.57
CA ARG A 506 16.82 -9.95 6.10
C ARG A 506 17.12 -10.57 7.47
N MET A 507 16.12 -11.16 8.14
CA MET A 507 16.32 -11.97 9.36
C MET A 507 17.21 -13.19 9.12
N TYR A 508 17.30 -13.67 7.88
CA TYR A 508 18.13 -14.82 7.52
C TYR A 508 19.51 -14.34 7.04
N THR A 509 19.99 -14.81 5.91
CA THR A 509 21.24 -14.39 5.27
C THR A 509 20.96 -13.83 3.87
N GLU A 510 21.99 -13.32 3.22
CA GLU A 510 21.90 -12.84 1.83
C GLU A 510 21.59 -13.93 0.80
N LYS A 511 21.75 -15.21 1.15
CA LYS A 511 21.39 -16.33 0.28
C LYS A 511 19.93 -16.23 -0.17
N GLY A 512 19.01 -15.95 0.76
CA GLY A 512 17.59 -15.76 0.45
C GLY A 512 17.35 -14.58 -0.49
N LEU A 513 18.05 -13.47 -0.27
CA LEU A 513 17.93 -12.26 -1.10
C LEU A 513 18.44 -12.50 -2.53
N ILE A 514 19.55 -13.22 -2.69
CA ILE A 514 20.09 -13.63 -3.99
C ILE A 514 19.12 -14.59 -4.69
N ASN A 515 18.62 -15.60 -3.98
CA ASN A 515 17.69 -16.58 -4.55
C ASN A 515 16.38 -15.94 -5.02
N GLN A 516 15.83 -14.97 -4.28
CA GLN A 516 14.69 -14.20 -4.74
C GLN A 516 14.97 -13.52 -6.10
N CYS A 517 16.16 -12.96 -6.28
CA CYS A 517 16.54 -12.32 -7.54
C CYS A 517 16.66 -13.33 -8.69
N VAL A 518 17.28 -14.49 -8.45
CA VAL A 518 17.40 -15.57 -9.44
C VAL A 518 16.01 -16.02 -9.90
N LEU A 519 15.13 -16.36 -8.97
CA LEU A 519 13.79 -16.86 -9.25
C LEU A 519 12.93 -15.82 -10.00
N ARG A 520 13.08 -14.53 -9.68
CA ARG A 520 12.40 -13.45 -10.41
C ARG A 520 12.88 -13.32 -11.84
N GLN A 521 14.20 -13.43 -12.08
CA GLN A 521 14.72 -13.38 -13.45
C GLN A 521 14.26 -14.59 -14.26
N ASN A 522 14.21 -15.78 -13.66
CA ASN A 522 13.67 -16.97 -14.32
C ASN A 522 12.22 -16.75 -14.76
N ALA A 523 11.38 -16.21 -13.87
CA ALA A 523 9.99 -15.90 -14.17
C ALA A 523 9.85 -14.90 -15.33
N LEU A 524 10.61 -13.80 -15.28
CA LEU A 524 10.64 -12.82 -16.37
C LEU A 524 11.10 -13.46 -17.70
N ASN A 525 11.99 -14.45 -17.62
CA ASN A 525 12.50 -15.18 -18.77
C ASN A 525 11.63 -16.38 -19.19
N GLY A 526 10.36 -16.42 -18.77
CA GLY A 526 9.37 -17.38 -19.25
C GLY A 526 9.35 -18.72 -18.53
N GLU A 527 10.00 -18.84 -17.37
CA GLU A 527 9.86 -20.03 -16.53
C GLU A 527 8.41 -20.20 -16.07
N THR A 528 7.91 -21.43 -16.10
CA THR A 528 6.52 -21.78 -15.73
C THR A 528 6.43 -22.65 -14.48
N SER A 529 7.55 -23.21 -14.03
CA SER A 529 7.66 -24.01 -12.81
C SER A 529 7.74 -23.12 -11.57
N GLU A 530 6.80 -23.33 -10.63
CA GLU A 530 6.78 -22.63 -9.34
C GLU A 530 8.08 -22.81 -8.55
N ALA A 531 8.67 -24.01 -8.61
CA ALA A 531 9.93 -24.31 -7.93
C ALA A 531 11.13 -23.51 -8.46
N LEU A 532 11.02 -22.97 -9.68
CA LEU A 532 12.05 -22.15 -10.31
C LEU A 532 11.64 -20.67 -10.41
N GLY A 533 10.57 -20.28 -9.70
CA GLY A 533 10.08 -18.90 -9.60
C GLY A 533 9.01 -18.54 -10.62
N GLY A 534 8.74 -19.42 -11.57
CA GLY A 534 7.79 -19.23 -12.64
C GLY A 534 6.36 -19.60 -12.28
N TYR A 535 5.40 -19.17 -13.12
CA TYR A 535 4.04 -19.67 -13.05
C TYR A 535 3.36 -19.45 -14.40
N TRP A 536 2.67 -20.47 -14.91
CA TRP A 536 2.12 -20.44 -16.27
C TRP A 536 1.05 -19.35 -16.47
N ASP A 537 0.31 -18.98 -15.42
CA ASP A 537 -0.80 -18.02 -15.51
C ASP A 537 -0.34 -16.54 -15.50
N HIS A 538 0.96 -16.28 -15.27
CA HIS A 538 1.54 -14.93 -15.24
C HIS A 538 1.64 -14.27 -16.63
N GLY A 539 0.99 -14.84 -17.65
CA GLY A 539 0.97 -14.28 -18.99
C GLY A 539 2.33 -14.32 -19.69
N GLY A 540 3.28 -15.12 -19.20
CA GLY A 540 4.65 -15.24 -19.73
C GLY A 540 5.59 -14.05 -19.44
N LEU A 541 5.11 -12.99 -18.77
CA LEU A 541 5.89 -11.80 -18.43
C LEU A 541 6.72 -11.27 -19.62
N ASP A 542 8.01 -10.95 -19.45
CA ASP A 542 8.85 -10.42 -20.54
C ASP A 542 8.97 -11.37 -21.74
N ALA A 543 8.82 -12.69 -21.52
CA ALA A 543 8.81 -13.69 -22.59
C ALA A 543 7.59 -13.59 -23.53
N ASN A 544 6.54 -12.92 -23.09
CA ASN A 544 5.39 -12.63 -23.93
C ASN A 544 5.59 -11.32 -24.70
N SER A 545 5.67 -11.42 -26.03
CA SER A 545 5.90 -10.26 -26.89
C SER A 545 4.75 -9.24 -26.83
N ARG A 546 3.52 -9.66 -26.53
CA ARG A 546 2.31 -8.82 -26.56
C ARG A 546 1.95 -8.19 -25.21
N ILE A 547 2.42 -8.75 -24.09
CA ILE A 547 2.03 -8.25 -22.77
C ILE A 547 2.31 -6.74 -22.64
N GLY A 548 1.36 -5.99 -22.07
CA GLY A 548 1.50 -4.55 -21.85
C GLY A 548 2.41 -4.19 -20.67
N GLY A 549 2.67 -5.17 -19.79
CA GLY A 549 3.52 -5.03 -18.62
C GLY A 549 3.04 -5.87 -17.44
N TYR A 550 3.68 -5.67 -16.29
CA TYR A 550 3.48 -6.48 -15.09
C TYR A 550 3.62 -5.69 -13.80
N PHE A 551 3.13 -6.26 -12.71
CA PHE A 551 3.19 -5.67 -11.37
C PHE A 551 3.72 -6.70 -10.38
N VAL A 552 4.91 -6.49 -9.80
CA VAL A 552 5.48 -7.45 -8.84
C VAL A 552 4.66 -7.46 -7.54
N TRP A 553 4.46 -8.63 -6.95
CA TRP A 553 3.93 -8.83 -5.61
C TRP A 553 5.13 -9.08 -4.67
N SER A 554 5.58 -8.08 -3.91
CA SER A 554 5.05 -6.71 -3.77
C SER A 554 6.17 -5.67 -3.70
N TYR A 555 5.79 -4.39 -3.58
CA TYR A 555 6.71 -3.31 -3.25
C TYR A 555 7.34 -3.55 -1.87
N ASN A 556 6.51 -3.60 -0.83
CA ASN A 556 6.93 -3.80 0.54
C ASN A 556 6.41 -5.14 1.09
N ASP A 557 7.15 -5.73 2.01
CA ASP A 557 6.61 -6.79 2.86
C ASP A 557 5.42 -6.27 3.65
N TYR A 558 4.52 -7.18 4.04
CA TYR A 558 3.32 -6.83 4.78
C TYR A 558 2.83 -8.00 5.63
N THR A 559 2.01 -7.70 6.62
CA THR A 559 1.40 -8.68 7.52
C THR A 559 -0.05 -8.90 7.16
N ARG A 560 -0.57 -10.08 7.53
CA ARG A 560 -1.85 -10.57 7.04
C ARG A 560 -2.71 -11.05 8.20
N GLY A 561 -4.00 -10.75 8.16
CA GLY A 561 -4.91 -11.25 9.19
C GLY A 561 -5.05 -12.78 9.12
N SER A 562 -4.91 -13.36 7.93
CA SER A 562 -4.98 -14.80 7.67
C SER A 562 -3.71 -15.60 7.94
N ASP A 563 -2.57 -14.96 8.21
CA ASP A 563 -1.30 -15.69 8.40
C ASP A 563 -0.43 -15.02 9.47
N PRO A 564 0.00 -15.74 10.52
CA PRO A 564 0.93 -15.21 11.52
C PRO A 564 2.31 -14.85 10.94
N ILE A 565 2.69 -15.46 9.81
CA ILE A 565 3.96 -15.22 9.15
C ILE A 565 3.83 -14.00 8.22
N THR A 566 4.79 -13.09 8.31
CA THR A 566 4.90 -11.94 7.41
C THR A 566 5.10 -12.42 5.97
N ALA A 567 4.39 -11.80 5.03
CA ALA A 567 4.64 -12.02 3.61
C ALA A 567 5.95 -11.32 3.23
N PHE A 568 7.05 -12.08 3.17
CA PHE A 568 8.38 -11.56 2.81
C PHE A 568 8.60 -11.42 1.29
N SER A 569 7.54 -11.14 0.54
CA SER A 569 7.52 -11.04 -0.93
C SER A 569 7.94 -9.66 -1.45
N GLY A 570 8.08 -8.65 -0.59
CA GLY A 570 8.45 -7.30 -0.97
C GLY A 570 9.84 -7.20 -1.59
N VAL A 571 10.05 -6.20 -2.44
CA VAL A 571 11.38 -5.72 -2.86
C VAL A 571 12.03 -4.83 -1.80
N THR A 572 11.23 -4.22 -0.94
CA THR A 572 11.63 -3.68 0.36
C THR A 572 11.05 -4.55 1.47
N ASP A 573 11.64 -4.50 2.65
CA ASP A 573 11.05 -5.15 3.82
C ASP A 573 9.91 -4.34 4.45
N LEU A 574 9.42 -4.78 5.62
CA LEU A 574 8.35 -4.12 6.37
C LEU A 574 8.70 -2.66 6.66
N ASP A 575 9.97 -2.39 6.99
CA ASP A 575 10.47 -1.09 7.41
C ASP A 575 10.79 -0.17 6.22
N ARG A 576 10.48 -0.60 4.98
CA ARG A 576 10.85 0.05 3.71
C ARG A 576 12.36 0.09 3.48
N TYR A 577 13.12 -0.83 4.07
CA TYR A 577 14.53 -0.97 3.75
C TYR A 577 14.70 -1.85 2.50
N GLU A 578 15.55 -1.44 1.57
CA GLU A 578 15.70 -2.09 0.27
C GLU A 578 16.33 -3.49 0.37
N LYS A 579 15.77 -4.47 -0.35
CA LYS A 579 16.39 -5.78 -0.59
C LYS A 579 17.15 -5.78 -1.91
N PHE A 580 17.92 -6.83 -2.20
CA PHE A 580 18.65 -6.94 -3.48
C PHE A 580 17.74 -6.88 -4.71
N SER A 581 16.52 -7.41 -4.60
CA SER A 581 15.55 -7.37 -5.69
C SER A 581 15.01 -5.96 -6.01
N TYR A 582 15.13 -5.00 -5.09
CA TYR A 582 14.87 -3.59 -5.39
C TYR A 582 15.84 -3.08 -6.47
N TYR A 583 17.14 -3.33 -6.28
CA TYR A 583 18.18 -2.93 -7.23
C TYR A 583 18.14 -3.75 -8.52
N GLN A 584 17.70 -5.02 -8.46
CA GLN A 584 17.42 -5.82 -9.65
C GLN A 584 16.39 -5.14 -10.54
N LEU A 585 15.25 -4.73 -9.97
CA LEU A 585 14.17 -4.10 -10.74
C LEU A 585 14.51 -2.66 -11.14
N GLN A 586 15.30 -1.95 -10.33
CA GLN A 586 15.86 -0.65 -10.68
C GLN A 586 16.72 -0.72 -11.95
N ALA A 587 17.53 -1.78 -12.10
CA ALA A 587 18.36 -2.02 -13.27
C ALA A 587 17.57 -2.39 -14.55
N MET A 588 16.25 -2.52 -14.49
CA MET A 588 15.40 -2.83 -15.65
C MET A 588 15.04 -1.59 -16.48
N GLN A 589 15.48 -0.41 -16.07
CA GLN A 589 15.21 0.86 -16.75
C GLN A 589 16.42 1.35 -17.53
N ASP A 590 16.19 2.15 -18.57
CA ASP A 590 17.27 2.76 -19.36
C ASP A 590 18.08 3.74 -18.50
N ALA A 591 19.40 3.53 -18.42
CA ALA A 591 20.34 4.39 -17.72
C ALA A 591 20.36 5.83 -18.25
N ARG A 592 19.96 6.04 -19.51
CA ARG A 592 19.92 7.35 -20.18
C ARG A 592 18.62 8.11 -19.88
N ASN A 593 17.62 7.46 -19.30
CA ASN A 593 16.41 8.13 -18.87
C ASN A 593 16.69 8.89 -17.56
N PRO A 594 16.55 10.23 -17.52
CA PRO A 594 16.87 11.03 -16.35
C PRO A 594 16.00 10.73 -15.12
N ALA A 595 14.83 10.11 -15.30
CA ALA A 595 13.98 9.67 -14.19
C ALA A 595 14.60 8.51 -13.38
N TYR A 596 15.52 7.74 -13.99
CA TYR A 596 16.11 6.54 -13.38
C TYR A 596 17.62 6.63 -13.23
N GLY A 597 18.32 7.11 -14.26
CA GLY A 597 19.76 7.26 -14.28
C GLY A 597 20.55 5.92 -14.24
N PRO A 598 21.89 6.01 -14.27
CA PRO A 598 22.77 4.85 -14.25
C PRO A 598 22.91 4.25 -12.85
N VAL A 599 22.80 2.93 -12.78
CA VAL A 599 22.86 2.15 -11.54
C VAL A 599 23.90 1.05 -11.67
N VAL A 600 24.66 0.82 -10.61
CA VAL A 600 25.45 -0.40 -10.39
C VAL A 600 25.33 -0.76 -8.90
N TYR A 601 24.98 -2.00 -8.60
CA TYR A 601 24.80 -2.48 -7.22
C TYR A 601 25.32 -3.90 -7.08
N ILE A 602 26.12 -4.14 -6.04
CA ILE A 602 26.69 -5.46 -5.72
C ILE A 602 25.69 -6.18 -4.81
N GLY A 603 25.12 -7.30 -5.27
CA GLY A 603 24.22 -8.15 -4.51
C GLY A 603 24.97 -9.07 -3.54
N SER A 604 25.79 -8.48 -2.66
CA SER A 604 26.54 -9.19 -1.62
C SER A 604 26.86 -8.23 -0.46
N TYR A 605 26.91 -8.75 0.76
CA TYR A 605 27.45 -8.10 1.97
C TYR A 605 28.92 -8.48 2.22
N ASN A 606 29.51 -9.30 1.36
CA ASN A 606 30.90 -9.76 1.36
C ASN A 606 31.32 -10.48 2.66
N ASN A 607 30.38 -11.21 3.28
CA ASN A 607 30.55 -11.95 4.52
C ASN A 607 30.17 -13.44 4.42
N GLN A 608 29.87 -13.96 3.22
CA GLN A 608 29.51 -15.37 3.00
C GLN A 608 30.48 -16.00 1.98
N PRO A 609 31.61 -16.60 2.42
CA PRO A 609 32.63 -17.12 1.52
C PRO A 609 32.13 -18.07 0.42
N ALA A 610 31.06 -18.83 0.69
CA ALA A 610 30.45 -19.74 -0.28
C ALA A 610 29.77 -18.99 -1.44
N LEU A 611 29.10 -17.88 -1.16
CA LEU A 611 28.39 -17.06 -2.14
C LEU A 611 29.35 -16.06 -2.82
N ASP A 612 30.30 -15.54 -2.05
CA ASP A 612 31.23 -14.48 -2.46
C ASP A 612 32.36 -14.94 -3.40
N SER A 613 32.29 -16.18 -3.89
CA SER A 613 33.10 -16.68 -5.02
C SER A 613 32.47 -16.35 -6.38
N ALA A 614 31.15 -16.12 -6.42
CA ALA A 614 30.39 -15.73 -7.61
C ALA A 614 29.52 -14.49 -7.30
N ILE A 615 29.97 -13.32 -7.73
CA ILE A 615 29.35 -12.04 -7.33
C ILE A 615 28.24 -11.68 -8.30
N MET A 616 27.02 -11.56 -7.78
CA MET A 616 25.86 -11.02 -8.48
C MET A 616 25.90 -9.49 -8.48
N ILE A 617 25.70 -8.85 -9.63
CA ILE A 617 25.67 -7.38 -9.78
C ILE A 617 24.45 -6.98 -10.60
N PHE A 618 23.73 -5.96 -10.15
CA PHE A 618 22.63 -5.35 -10.90
C PHE A 618 23.11 -4.04 -11.52
N SER A 619 22.89 -3.85 -12.82
CA SER A 619 23.25 -2.60 -13.49
C SER A 619 22.47 -2.43 -14.79
N ASN A 620 22.07 -1.20 -15.09
CA ASN A 620 21.52 -0.81 -16.40
C ASN A 620 22.55 -0.14 -17.33
N CYS A 621 23.83 -0.09 -16.93
CA CYS A 621 24.92 0.46 -17.73
C CYS A 621 25.26 -0.46 -18.92
N ASP A 622 26.00 0.07 -19.90
CA ASP A 622 26.40 -0.69 -21.10
C ASP A 622 27.42 -1.79 -20.77
N ALA A 623 28.24 -1.61 -19.74
CA ALA A 623 29.12 -2.63 -19.19
C ALA A 623 29.33 -2.47 -17.68
N VAL A 624 29.77 -3.55 -17.03
CA VAL A 624 30.14 -3.58 -15.61
C VAL A 624 31.57 -4.08 -15.49
N GLN A 625 32.39 -3.36 -14.72
CA GLN A 625 33.70 -3.83 -14.28
C GLN A 625 33.64 -4.23 -12.81
N LEU A 626 34.27 -5.34 -12.44
CA LEU A 626 34.42 -5.77 -11.05
C LEU A 626 35.90 -5.81 -10.64
N TYR A 627 36.18 -5.34 -9.44
CA TYR A 627 37.47 -5.43 -8.78
C TYR A 627 37.31 -6.07 -7.39
N ARG A 628 38.25 -6.93 -7.00
CA ARG A 628 38.41 -7.43 -5.63
C ARG A 628 39.79 -7.03 -5.13
N ASN A 629 39.86 -6.31 -4.02
CA ASN A 629 41.12 -5.83 -3.45
C ASN A 629 42.01 -5.10 -4.48
N ASN A 630 41.40 -4.18 -5.25
CA ASN A 630 42.02 -3.47 -6.39
C ASN A 630 42.50 -4.34 -7.57
N LYS A 631 42.33 -5.66 -7.51
CA LYS A 631 42.60 -6.57 -8.64
C LYS A 631 41.37 -6.63 -9.54
N PHE A 632 41.57 -6.38 -10.84
CA PHE A 632 40.53 -6.50 -11.85
C PHE A 632 40.08 -7.97 -11.98
N CYS A 633 38.78 -8.22 -11.79
CA CYS A 633 38.15 -9.54 -11.91
C CYS A 633 37.60 -9.78 -13.32
N GLY A 634 37.20 -8.72 -14.02
CA GLY A 634 36.67 -8.80 -15.37
C GLY A 634 35.74 -7.64 -15.71
N GLU A 635 35.37 -7.58 -16.99
CA GLU A 635 34.32 -6.71 -17.52
C GLU A 635 33.32 -7.58 -18.28
N ILE A 636 32.03 -7.31 -18.08
CA ILE A 636 30.95 -7.95 -18.83
C ILE A 636 30.09 -6.83 -19.41
N THR A 637 29.90 -6.83 -20.73
CA THR A 637 28.97 -5.91 -21.39
C THR A 637 27.53 -6.39 -21.25
N ARG A 638 26.57 -5.47 -21.22
CA ARG A 638 25.14 -5.77 -21.17
C ARG A 638 24.71 -6.58 -22.40
N GLU A 639 25.28 -6.28 -23.57
CA GLU A 639 25.05 -7.03 -24.81
C GLU A 639 25.49 -8.50 -24.66
N GLN A 640 26.70 -8.75 -24.15
CA GLN A 640 27.15 -10.12 -23.87
C GLN A 640 26.25 -10.80 -22.84
N ASN A 641 25.82 -10.07 -21.80
CA ASN A 641 25.02 -10.62 -20.71
C ASN A 641 23.57 -10.93 -21.12
N ALA A 642 23.06 -10.29 -22.17
CA ALA A 642 21.69 -10.45 -22.67
C ALA A 642 21.30 -11.92 -22.93
N ARG A 643 22.28 -12.78 -23.29
CA ARG A 643 22.05 -14.22 -23.50
C ARG A 643 21.54 -14.98 -22.28
N THR A 644 21.74 -14.44 -21.07
CA THR A 644 21.32 -15.08 -19.80
C THR A 644 19.83 -14.90 -19.50
N ALA A 645 19.22 -13.85 -20.04
CA ALA A 645 17.78 -13.62 -20.00
C ALA A 645 17.36 -12.80 -21.23
N PRO A 646 17.27 -13.43 -22.42
CA PRO A 646 17.05 -12.74 -23.69
C PRO A 646 15.74 -11.96 -23.73
N PHE A 647 14.69 -12.43 -23.04
CA PHE A 647 13.39 -11.75 -23.03
C PHE A 647 13.42 -10.46 -22.22
N VAL A 648 14.11 -10.46 -21.08
CA VAL A 648 14.35 -9.24 -20.27
C VAL A 648 15.08 -8.20 -21.12
N ALA A 649 16.15 -8.61 -21.82
CA ALA A 649 16.93 -7.71 -22.68
C ALA A 649 16.09 -7.18 -23.87
N ALA A 650 15.25 -8.03 -24.48
CA ALA A 650 14.38 -7.64 -25.59
C ALA A 650 13.32 -6.59 -25.19
N LYS A 651 12.93 -6.55 -23.92
CA LYS A 651 12.05 -5.51 -23.35
C LYS A 651 12.81 -4.28 -22.86
N GLY A 652 14.12 -4.20 -23.11
CA GLY A 652 14.98 -3.09 -22.70
C GLY A 652 15.48 -3.17 -21.26
N GLY A 653 15.19 -4.25 -20.53
CA GLY A 653 15.71 -4.49 -19.19
C GLY A 653 17.17 -4.96 -19.19
N SER A 654 17.70 -5.23 -17.99
CA SER A 654 19.07 -5.69 -17.81
C SER A 654 19.11 -6.95 -16.95
N PRO A 655 19.56 -8.10 -17.49
CA PRO A 655 19.80 -9.29 -16.67
C PRO A 655 20.88 -9.00 -15.62
N TYR A 656 20.81 -9.64 -14.45
CA TYR A 656 21.89 -9.55 -13.48
C TYR A 656 23.20 -10.11 -14.06
N PHE A 657 24.33 -9.54 -13.66
CA PHE A 657 25.66 -9.98 -14.06
C PHE A 657 26.20 -10.93 -12.99
N VAL A 658 26.96 -11.95 -13.41
CA VAL A 658 27.67 -12.86 -12.49
C VAL A 658 29.14 -12.85 -12.83
N PHE A 659 29.96 -12.50 -11.84
CA PHE A 659 31.42 -12.53 -11.94
C PHE A 659 31.98 -13.65 -11.08
N HIS A 660 32.66 -14.61 -11.70
CA HIS A 660 33.41 -15.64 -10.97
C HIS A 660 34.75 -15.08 -10.54
N THR A 661 34.89 -14.79 -9.26
CA THR A 661 36.10 -14.16 -8.69
C THR A 661 37.14 -15.17 -8.19
N GLY A 662 36.84 -16.46 -8.28
CA GLY A 662 37.70 -17.54 -7.80
C GLY A 662 37.49 -17.81 -6.31
N LYS A 663 38.58 -18.03 -5.56
CA LYS A 663 38.49 -18.26 -4.12
C LYS A 663 38.10 -16.96 -3.40
N TYR A 664 37.26 -17.08 -2.37
CA TYR A 664 36.94 -15.96 -1.49
C TYR A 664 38.22 -15.37 -0.87
N GLU A 665 38.33 -14.04 -0.92
CA GLU A 665 39.34 -13.26 -0.21
C GLU A 665 38.62 -12.10 0.51
N PRO A 666 38.83 -11.92 1.83
CA PRO A 666 38.25 -10.79 2.55
C PRO A 666 38.84 -9.47 2.06
N GLY A 667 38.09 -8.38 2.20
CA GLY A 667 38.52 -7.03 1.85
C GLY A 667 37.44 -6.27 1.09
N GLU A 668 37.79 -5.65 -0.03
CA GLU A 668 36.89 -4.76 -0.79
C GLU A 668 36.43 -5.40 -2.12
N LEU A 669 35.13 -5.34 -2.39
CA LEU A 669 34.53 -5.51 -3.71
C LEU A 669 34.13 -4.14 -4.24
N LYS A 670 34.51 -3.84 -5.49
CA LYS A 670 34.17 -2.58 -6.16
C LYS A 670 33.64 -2.87 -7.57
N ALA A 671 32.41 -2.44 -7.82
CA ALA A 671 31.77 -2.53 -9.13
C ALA A 671 31.68 -1.13 -9.75
N ILE A 672 31.99 -1.01 -11.04
CA ILE A 672 31.93 0.25 -11.79
C ILE A 672 31.00 0.05 -12.99
N GLY A 673 29.97 0.89 -13.10
CA GLY A 673 29.08 0.94 -14.26
C GLY A 673 29.66 1.84 -15.35
N ILE A 674 29.80 1.31 -16.55
CA ILE A 674 30.29 2.01 -17.74
C ILE A 674 29.09 2.36 -18.64
N LEU A 675 28.85 3.66 -18.84
CA LEU A 675 27.81 4.17 -19.73
C LEU A 675 28.46 5.05 -20.80
N ASP A 676 28.17 4.81 -22.07
CA ASP A 676 28.76 5.54 -23.20
C ASP A 676 30.30 5.57 -23.15
N GLY A 677 30.90 4.44 -22.76
CA GLY A 677 32.36 4.28 -22.63
C GLY A 677 33.01 4.98 -21.44
N LYS A 678 32.22 5.55 -20.50
CA LYS A 678 32.72 6.27 -19.32
C LYS A 678 32.27 5.59 -18.03
N ALA A 679 33.16 5.58 -17.03
CA ALA A 679 32.80 5.20 -15.67
C ALA A 679 31.84 6.24 -15.08
N THR A 680 30.60 5.84 -14.80
CA THR A 680 29.51 6.78 -14.47
C THR A 680 28.94 6.55 -13.07
N CYS A 681 28.93 5.31 -12.58
CA CYS A 681 28.52 4.99 -11.22
C CYS A 681 29.41 3.89 -10.61
N THR A 682 29.45 3.81 -9.28
CA THR A 682 30.29 2.87 -8.55
C THR A 682 29.59 2.41 -7.29
N HIS A 683 29.72 1.13 -6.95
CA HIS A 683 29.28 0.56 -5.68
C HIS A 683 30.41 -0.23 -5.03
N ILE A 684 30.55 -0.07 -3.72
CA ILE A 684 31.62 -0.69 -2.93
C ILE A 684 31.01 -1.44 -1.75
N VAL A 685 31.45 -2.68 -1.56
CA VAL A 685 31.11 -3.52 -0.40
C VAL A 685 32.41 -3.99 0.24
N LYS A 686 32.47 -4.00 1.56
CA LYS A 686 33.65 -4.46 2.32
C LYS A 686 33.28 -5.62 3.21
N THR A 687 34.22 -6.54 3.42
CA THR A 687 34.05 -7.62 4.41
C THR A 687 33.91 -6.98 5.79
N PRO A 688 32.79 -7.22 6.51
CA PRO A 688 32.59 -6.64 7.82
C PRO A 688 33.55 -7.23 8.85
N GLY A 689 34.07 -6.37 9.73
CA GLY A 689 34.72 -6.79 10.97
C GLY A 689 33.71 -7.11 12.09
N ALA A 690 34.21 -7.28 13.32
CA ALA A 690 33.34 -7.49 14.48
C ALA A 690 32.47 -6.24 14.78
N PRO A 691 31.24 -6.42 15.30
CA PRO A 691 30.39 -5.31 15.76
C PRO A 691 31.14 -4.37 16.68
N HIS A 692 31.06 -3.07 16.40
CA HIS A 692 31.81 -2.04 17.12
C HIS A 692 30.94 -0.89 17.60
N HIS A 693 30.05 -0.38 16.76
CA HIS A 693 29.24 0.79 17.09
C HIS A 693 27.91 0.82 16.34
N LEU A 694 27.02 1.73 16.75
CA LEU A 694 25.72 1.95 16.14
C LEU A 694 25.70 3.27 15.36
N GLU A 695 25.25 3.23 14.11
CA GLU A 695 25.01 4.41 13.28
C GLU A 695 23.52 4.64 13.06
N ILE A 696 23.08 5.91 13.06
CA ILE A 696 21.68 6.27 12.80
C ILE A 696 21.55 6.87 11.40
N GLU A 697 20.74 6.23 10.57
CA GLU A 697 20.39 6.71 9.25
C GLU A 697 18.98 7.29 9.24
N ILE A 698 18.85 8.48 8.67
CA ILE A 698 17.54 9.04 8.32
C ILE A 698 17.42 8.89 6.81
N PRO A 699 16.43 8.16 6.31
CA PRO A 699 16.22 7.99 4.87
C PRO A 699 16.10 9.36 4.20
N ALA A 700 16.79 9.56 3.07
CA ALA A 700 16.82 10.87 2.40
C ALA A 700 15.44 11.32 1.92
N ASP A 701 14.58 10.37 1.59
CA ASP A 701 13.16 10.52 1.23
C ASP A 701 12.24 10.81 2.43
N ALA A 702 12.75 10.68 3.65
CA ALA A 702 12.06 11.03 4.90
C ALA A 702 12.53 12.38 5.51
N ALA A 703 13.44 13.11 4.86
CA ALA A 703 14.14 14.26 5.44
C ALA A 703 13.28 15.54 5.60
N ALA A 704 12.06 15.57 5.07
CA ALA A 704 11.15 16.69 5.26
C ALA A 704 10.56 16.66 6.68
N SER A 705 11.06 17.51 7.57
CA SER A 705 10.61 17.52 8.97
C SER A 705 9.91 18.83 9.34
N VAL A 706 8.59 18.87 9.20
CA VAL A 706 7.74 19.96 9.71
C VAL A 706 7.26 19.64 11.12
N ALA A 707 7.20 20.66 11.98
CA ALA A 707 6.66 20.56 13.32
C ALA A 707 5.15 20.84 13.32
N ASP A 708 4.38 19.86 12.85
CA ASP A 708 2.92 19.96 12.69
C ASP A 708 2.14 19.19 13.77
N GLY A 709 2.84 18.48 14.66
CA GLY A 709 2.26 17.67 15.72
C GLY A 709 1.79 16.27 15.31
N PHE A 710 1.98 15.85 14.05
CA PHE A 710 1.53 14.53 13.58
C PHE A 710 2.43 13.86 12.55
N SER A 711 3.20 14.62 11.76
CA SER A 711 4.19 14.11 10.80
C SER A 711 5.10 13.06 11.43
N MET A 712 5.47 12.08 10.61
CA MET A 712 6.23 10.91 11.05
C MET A 712 7.54 10.80 10.29
N THR A 713 8.66 10.55 10.98
CA THR A 713 9.96 10.31 10.34
C THR A 713 10.51 8.93 10.74
N PRO A 714 10.63 7.98 9.79
CA PRO A 714 11.32 6.72 10.02
C PRO A 714 12.83 6.96 10.13
N PHE A 715 13.50 6.05 10.84
CA PHE A 715 14.96 5.99 10.88
C PHE A 715 15.44 4.56 11.08
N TYR A 716 16.68 4.31 10.67
CA TYR A 716 17.34 3.04 10.80
C TYR A 716 18.53 3.14 11.76
N VAL A 717 18.81 2.06 12.48
CA VAL A 717 19.99 1.92 13.33
C VAL A 717 20.81 0.75 12.81
N LYS A 718 22.00 1.03 12.29
CA LYS A 718 22.91 0.03 11.71
C LYS A 718 23.92 -0.40 12.74
N VAL A 719 24.15 -1.71 12.85
CA VAL A 719 25.30 -2.29 13.56
C VAL A 719 26.50 -2.26 12.62
N CYS A 720 27.51 -1.49 12.97
CA CYS A 720 28.69 -1.30 12.14
C CYS A 720 29.97 -1.81 12.83
N ASP A 721 30.93 -2.26 12.01
CA ASP A 721 32.29 -2.55 12.45
C ASP A 721 33.08 -1.26 12.76
N ARG A 722 34.37 -1.37 13.07
CA ARG A 722 35.21 -0.18 13.39
C ARG A 722 35.37 0.81 12.23
N ASN A 723 35.12 0.37 10.99
CA ASN A 723 35.27 1.15 9.77
C ASN A 723 33.94 1.68 9.22
N GLY A 724 32.82 1.43 9.90
CA GLY A 724 31.48 1.82 9.43
C GLY A 724 30.85 0.80 8.46
N THR A 725 31.43 -0.39 8.27
CA THR A 725 30.82 -1.44 7.45
C THR A 725 29.66 -2.08 8.19
N LEU A 726 28.51 -2.23 7.54
CA LEU A 726 27.36 -2.93 8.10
C LEU A 726 27.73 -4.39 8.43
N VAL A 727 27.49 -4.79 9.69
CA VAL A 727 27.61 -6.18 10.12
C VAL A 727 26.26 -6.87 9.93
N SER A 728 26.07 -7.49 8.77
CA SER A 728 24.87 -8.28 8.47
C SER A 728 24.96 -9.69 9.07
N ASN A 729 23.90 -10.48 8.88
CA ASN A 729 23.79 -11.82 9.45
C ASN A 729 24.70 -12.83 8.74
N GLU A 730 25.50 -13.57 9.51
CA GLU A 730 26.28 -14.71 9.03
C GLU A 730 25.46 -16.01 9.10
N THR A 731 24.55 -16.10 10.07
CA THR A 731 23.64 -17.23 10.26
C THR A 731 22.20 -16.78 10.38
N ALA A 732 21.27 -17.61 9.91
CA ALA A 732 19.84 -17.39 10.05
C ALA A 732 19.43 -17.03 11.49
N GLY A 733 18.68 -15.94 11.65
CA GLY A 733 18.16 -15.48 12.95
C GLY A 733 19.14 -14.72 13.84
N GLN A 734 20.39 -14.51 13.39
CA GLN A 734 21.33 -13.63 14.08
C GLN A 734 20.71 -12.23 14.26
N SER A 735 20.82 -11.67 15.47
CA SER A 735 20.30 -10.34 15.77
C SER A 735 21.02 -9.71 16.95
N TYR A 736 21.05 -8.38 16.97
CA TYR A 736 21.51 -7.56 18.07
C TYR A 736 20.32 -6.83 18.68
N THR A 737 20.30 -6.72 20.01
CA THR A 737 19.27 -5.95 20.71
C THR A 737 19.68 -4.49 20.78
N VAL A 738 18.89 -3.59 20.19
CA VAL A 738 19.12 -2.15 20.17
C VAL A 738 18.08 -1.45 21.02
N GLN A 739 18.54 -0.75 22.05
CA GLN A 739 17.72 0.16 22.84
C GLN A 739 17.66 1.53 22.16
N ILE A 740 16.45 2.05 21.95
CA ILE A 740 16.18 3.30 21.25
C ILE A 740 15.49 4.27 22.21
N SER A 741 15.93 5.52 22.21
CA SER A 741 15.27 6.62 22.91
C SER A 741 15.25 7.89 22.06
N VAL A 742 14.15 8.63 22.13
CA VAL A 742 13.96 9.89 21.41
C VAL A 742 13.50 10.96 22.41
N SER A 743 14.09 12.15 22.33
CA SER A 743 13.75 13.30 23.17
C SER A 743 13.77 14.61 22.37
N GLY A 744 13.38 15.72 23.00
CA GLY A 744 13.27 17.03 22.33
C GLY A 744 11.89 17.25 21.71
N GLN A 745 11.84 17.90 20.54
CA GLN A 745 10.59 18.26 19.84
C GLN A 745 9.99 17.11 19.03
N GLY A 746 10.01 15.90 19.60
CA GLY A 746 9.48 14.69 19.00
C GLY A 746 9.53 13.51 19.95
N ALA A 747 8.87 12.41 19.59
CA ALA A 747 8.79 11.20 20.40
C ALA A 747 8.85 9.93 19.55
N LEU A 748 9.45 8.87 20.09
CA LEU A 748 9.40 7.53 19.49
C LEU A 748 7.97 6.97 19.63
N ILE A 749 7.30 6.71 18.51
CA ILE A 749 5.94 6.16 18.53
C ILE A 749 5.99 4.78 19.16
N GLY A 750 5.18 4.52 20.19
CA GLY A 750 5.24 3.26 20.95
C GLY A 750 6.45 3.11 21.88
N GLY A 751 7.29 4.14 22.01
CA GLY A 751 8.54 4.09 22.78
C GLY A 751 8.38 3.76 24.26
N ASN A 752 7.26 4.12 24.89
CA ASN A 752 6.96 3.72 26.27
C ASN A 752 5.87 2.63 26.35
N ILE A 753 5.69 1.85 25.28
CA ILE A 753 4.87 0.63 25.23
C ILE A 753 5.82 -0.57 25.05
N PRO A 754 6.41 -1.14 26.13
CA PRO A 754 7.42 -2.18 25.99
C PRO A 754 6.94 -3.42 25.20
N ALA A 755 5.64 -3.73 25.27
CA ALA A 755 5.03 -4.83 24.54
C ALA A 755 4.95 -4.63 23.01
N ALA A 756 5.04 -3.39 22.51
CA ALA A 756 5.20 -3.11 21.08
C ALA A 756 6.61 -3.48 20.60
N GLY A 757 7.62 -3.30 21.44
CA GLY A 757 9.01 -3.69 21.16
C GLY A 757 9.82 -2.68 20.33
N ILE A 758 9.31 -1.48 20.05
CA ILE A 758 10.04 -0.47 19.27
C ILE A 758 11.20 0.20 20.03
N ALA A 759 11.08 0.37 21.35
CA ALA A 759 12.19 0.91 22.16
C ALA A 759 13.30 -0.11 22.44
N LEU A 760 13.02 -1.40 22.24
CA LEU A 760 13.97 -2.51 22.40
C LEU A 760 13.87 -3.41 21.17
N GLN A 761 14.47 -2.95 20.08
CA GLN A 761 14.46 -3.64 18.78
C GLN A 761 15.42 -4.80 18.75
N LYS A 762 15.09 -5.82 17.95
CA LYS A 762 16.06 -6.77 17.42
C LYS A 762 16.38 -6.37 16.00
N THR A 763 17.66 -6.38 15.63
CA THR A 763 18.07 -6.10 14.26
C THR A 763 17.69 -7.23 13.31
N GLU A 764 17.34 -6.89 12.08
CA GLU A 764 17.19 -7.80 10.94
C GLU A 764 18.27 -7.43 9.91
N GLY A 765 19.18 -8.37 9.61
CA GLY A 765 20.33 -8.09 8.74
C GLY A 765 21.25 -7.00 9.30
N GLY A 766 21.38 -6.90 10.62
CA GLY A 766 22.17 -5.85 11.29
C GLY A 766 21.49 -4.49 11.41
N ILE A 767 20.20 -4.37 11.03
CA ILE A 767 19.47 -3.09 11.03
C ILE A 767 18.25 -3.14 11.94
N ALA A 768 18.11 -2.17 12.83
CA ALA A 768 16.92 -1.94 13.65
C ALA A 768 16.14 -0.70 13.16
N TYR A 769 14.86 -0.62 13.51
CA TYR A 769 13.95 0.41 13.02
C TYR A 769 13.34 1.27 14.14
N GLY A 770 13.08 2.54 13.85
CA GLY A 770 12.25 3.39 14.68
C GLY A 770 11.48 4.41 13.85
N VAL A 771 10.38 4.91 14.41
CA VAL A 771 9.58 5.99 13.81
C VAL A 771 9.25 7.05 14.83
N ILE A 772 9.47 8.31 14.43
CA ILE A 772 9.33 9.50 15.28
C ILE A 772 8.04 10.21 14.92
N ARG A 773 7.25 10.62 15.91
CA ARG A 773 6.21 11.64 15.73
C ARG A 773 6.76 13.01 16.08
N HIS A 774 6.58 13.99 15.20
CA HIS A 774 7.01 15.36 15.44
C HIS A 774 6.09 16.07 16.45
N ALA A 775 6.66 16.98 17.23
CA ALA A 775 5.87 17.92 18.03
C ALA A 775 5.25 19.02 17.15
N ALA A 776 4.29 19.76 17.70
CA ALA A 776 3.70 20.94 17.05
C ALA A 776 4.59 22.19 17.15
N THR A 777 5.74 22.10 17.82
CA THR A 777 6.69 23.20 17.98
C THR A 777 8.00 22.82 17.32
N ALA A 778 8.53 23.74 16.50
CA ALA A 778 9.79 23.55 15.80
C ALA A 778 10.97 23.44 16.77
N GLY A 779 11.94 22.60 16.44
CA GLY A 779 13.18 22.47 17.20
C GLY A 779 13.91 21.18 16.93
N ASN A 780 14.80 20.82 17.86
CA ASN A 780 15.64 19.64 17.73
C ASN A 780 14.93 18.40 18.27
N ILE A 781 14.99 17.32 17.50
CA ILE A 781 14.65 15.96 17.92
C ILE A 781 15.95 15.19 18.08
N GLN A 782 16.20 14.69 19.28
CA GLN A 782 17.41 13.95 19.62
C GLN A 782 17.10 12.45 19.67
N ILE A 783 17.81 11.67 18.85
CA ILE A 783 17.76 10.21 18.84
C ILE A 783 19.01 9.69 19.54
N ASN A 784 18.87 8.73 20.45
CA ASN A 784 20.00 8.03 21.07
C ASN A 784 19.75 6.52 21.06
N VAL A 785 20.78 5.76 20.69
CA VAL A 785 20.73 4.30 20.54
C VAL A 785 21.86 3.63 21.31
N LYS A 786 21.58 2.48 21.92
CA LYS A 786 22.55 1.71 22.71
C LYS A 786 22.37 0.22 22.45
N SER A 787 23.47 -0.53 22.48
CA SER A 787 23.46 -1.99 22.49
C SER A 787 24.64 -2.50 23.31
N ALA A 788 24.51 -3.68 23.91
CA ALA A 788 25.56 -4.25 24.77
C ALA A 788 26.82 -4.55 23.94
N GLY A 789 27.98 -4.16 24.45
CA GLY A 789 29.27 -4.43 23.80
C GLY A 789 29.61 -3.54 22.60
N MET A 790 28.79 -2.52 22.28
CA MET A 790 29.02 -1.59 21.18
C MET A 790 29.01 -0.14 21.65
N ALA A 791 29.75 0.74 20.97
CA ALA A 791 29.67 2.18 21.19
C ALA A 791 28.27 2.71 20.79
N PRO A 792 27.65 3.59 21.60
CA PRO A 792 26.33 4.12 21.33
C PRO A 792 26.32 5.10 20.15
N GLY A 793 25.16 5.30 19.55
CA GLY A 793 24.92 6.26 18.47
C GLY A 793 24.00 7.40 18.89
N SER A 794 24.14 8.56 18.27
CA SER A 794 23.31 9.73 18.54
C SER A 794 23.14 10.59 17.29
N LYS A 795 21.92 11.12 17.05
CA LYS A 795 21.63 11.96 15.89
C LYS A 795 20.55 12.99 16.20
N VAL A 796 20.71 14.19 15.65
CA VAL A 796 19.74 15.29 15.79
C VAL A 796 19.06 15.55 14.45
N ILE A 797 17.74 15.58 14.46
CA ILE A 797 16.91 16.09 13.36
C ILE A 797 16.41 17.47 13.76
N LYS A 798 16.38 18.42 12.82
CA LYS A 798 15.80 19.75 13.03
C LYS A 798 14.48 19.84 12.31
N THR A 799 13.44 20.29 13.02
CA THR A 799 12.14 20.56 12.42
C THR A 799 11.95 22.05 12.15
N THR A 800 11.24 22.38 11.08
CA THR A 800 10.80 23.75 10.77
C THR A 800 9.37 23.98 11.25
N ALA A 801 8.98 25.23 11.43
CA ALA A 801 7.59 25.56 11.74
C ALA A 801 6.65 25.03 10.64
N SER A 802 5.50 24.52 11.05
CA SER A 802 4.46 24.10 10.12
C SER A 802 3.89 25.31 9.37
N PRO A 803 3.68 25.21 8.05
CA PRO A 803 2.98 26.24 7.27
C PRO A 803 1.45 26.14 7.37
N TYR A 804 0.92 25.10 8.03
CA TYR A 804 -0.52 24.85 8.07
C TYR A 804 -1.24 25.77 9.04
N GLU A 805 -2.46 26.16 8.67
CA GLU A 805 -3.42 26.72 9.60
C GLU A 805 -4.20 25.59 10.28
N TYR A 806 -4.44 25.73 11.59
CA TYR A 806 -5.07 24.71 12.41
C TYR A 806 -6.38 25.21 12.98
N VAL A 807 -7.33 24.29 13.20
CA VAL A 807 -8.49 24.63 14.02
C VAL A 807 -8.03 24.88 15.45
N LYS A 808 -8.47 26.00 16.01
CA LYS A 808 -8.15 26.42 17.36
C LYS A 808 -8.64 25.39 18.38
N ASP A 809 -7.73 25.00 19.27
CA ASP A 809 -8.02 24.06 20.35
C ASP A 809 -9.06 24.63 21.34
N GLY A 810 -9.85 23.74 21.92
CA GLY A 810 -10.85 24.04 22.95
C GLY A 810 -10.30 23.81 24.36
N ALA A 811 -11.02 24.25 25.39
CA ALA A 811 -10.66 23.89 26.75
C ALA A 811 -10.98 22.42 27.02
N HIS A 812 -9.93 21.62 27.20
CA HIS A 812 -10.04 20.23 27.58
C HIS A 812 -9.16 19.94 28.81
N ARG A 813 -9.40 18.79 29.45
CA ARG A 813 -8.55 18.33 30.56
C ARG A 813 -7.23 17.84 29.99
N GLN A 814 -6.16 17.93 30.76
CA GLN A 814 -4.89 17.32 30.36
C GLN A 814 -5.07 15.79 30.27
N TRP A 815 -4.93 15.27 29.05
CA TRP A 815 -4.99 13.83 28.80
C TRP A 815 -3.71 13.14 29.22
N ILE A 816 -3.79 11.84 29.45
CA ILE A 816 -2.59 11.05 29.69
C ILE A 816 -1.87 10.81 28.36
N HIS A 817 -0.55 10.70 28.40
CA HIS A 817 0.16 10.18 27.24
C HIS A 817 -0.25 8.72 27.01
N GLU A 818 -0.40 8.34 25.74
CA GLU A 818 -0.97 7.04 25.33
C GLU A 818 -0.28 5.83 25.97
N ASP A 819 1.00 5.98 26.23
CA ASP A 819 1.95 5.03 26.80
C ASP A 819 1.92 4.91 28.33
N LYS A 820 1.20 5.80 29.04
CA LYS A 820 1.07 5.74 30.52
C LYS A 820 -0.05 4.81 31.00
N LYS A 821 -0.74 4.10 30.11
CA LYS A 821 -1.71 3.05 30.48
C LYS A 821 -0.94 1.77 30.84
N THR A 822 -1.22 1.19 32.01
CA THR A 822 -0.44 0.08 32.59
C THR A 822 -0.36 -1.15 31.68
N MET A 823 0.83 -1.77 31.64
CA MET A 823 1.23 -2.85 30.73
C MET A 823 0.27 -4.06 30.65
N ALA A 824 -0.50 -4.35 31.69
CA ALA A 824 -1.33 -5.55 31.77
C ALA A 824 -2.58 -5.53 30.88
N ALA A 825 -2.99 -4.37 30.33
CA ALA A 825 -4.24 -4.24 29.57
C ALA A 825 -4.07 -3.87 28.08
N TYR A 826 -2.87 -3.48 27.61
CA TYR A 826 -2.75 -2.90 26.26
C TYR A 826 -2.94 -3.93 25.14
N TYR A 827 -2.65 -5.22 25.38
CA TYR A 827 -2.80 -6.32 24.41
C TYR A 827 -3.81 -7.41 24.84
N THR A 828 -4.60 -7.19 25.90
CA THR A 828 -5.60 -8.18 26.36
C THR A 828 -6.88 -8.19 25.53
N ASP A 829 -7.10 -7.15 24.74
CA ASP A 829 -8.35 -6.97 23.95
C ASP A 829 -8.31 -7.69 22.60
N THR A 830 -7.17 -8.25 22.21
CA THR A 830 -7.11 -9.16 21.06
C THR A 830 -7.65 -10.51 21.46
N ILE A 831 -8.49 -11.09 20.59
CA ILE A 831 -8.88 -12.49 20.70
C ILE A 831 -7.58 -13.28 20.88
N PRO A 832 -7.40 -14.03 21.99
CA PRO A 832 -6.19 -14.79 22.18
C PRO A 832 -6.03 -15.72 20.99
N VAL A 833 -4.99 -15.49 20.19
CA VAL A 833 -4.55 -16.49 19.22
C VAL A 833 -4.16 -17.69 20.07
N LYS A 834 -4.95 -18.77 20.00
CA LYS A 834 -4.62 -20.02 20.68
C LYS A 834 -3.21 -20.40 20.20
N GLN A 835 -2.22 -20.32 21.08
CA GLN A 835 -0.87 -20.78 20.73
C GLN A 835 -0.97 -22.28 20.48
N LEU A 836 -0.85 -22.65 19.22
CA LEU A 836 -0.92 -24.04 18.80
C LEU A 836 0.49 -24.62 18.81
N GLN A 837 0.67 -25.70 19.57
CA GLN A 837 1.90 -26.46 19.55
C GLN A 837 1.83 -27.47 18.40
N GLU A 838 2.66 -27.29 17.36
CA GLU A 838 2.70 -28.21 16.23
C GLU A 838 3.31 -29.57 16.65
N ILE A 839 2.65 -30.64 16.24
CA ILE A 839 3.12 -32.03 16.40
C ILE A 839 3.94 -32.37 15.16
N LYS A 840 5.25 -32.59 15.32
CA LYS A 840 6.12 -33.03 14.23
C LYS A 840 5.72 -34.43 13.75
N LEU A 841 5.18 -34.55 12.55
CA LEU A 841 4.72 -35.81 11.96
C LEU A 841 5.84 -36.61 11.27
N THR A 842 6.91 -35.95 10.82
CA THR A 842 8.03 -36.55 10.10
C THR A 842 8.60 -37.77 10.85
N GLY A 843 8.50 -38.95 10.25
CA GLY A 843 8.96 -40.21 10.82
C GLY A 843 8.15 -40.71 12.04
N LYS A 844 7.04 -40.05 12.40
CA LYS A 844 6.21 -40.36 13.57
C LYS A 844 4.76 -40.71 13.25
N ALA A 845 4.28 -40.40 12.05
CA ALA A 845 2.97 -40.80 11.54
C ALA A 845 3.12 -41.59 10.23
N GLY A 846 2.06 -42.30 9.84
CA GLY A 846 1.95 -42.98 8.55
C GLY A 846 0.53 -42.92 8.01
N PHE A 847 0.28 -43.59 6.89
CA PHE A 847 -1.03 -43.63 6.24
C PHE A 847 -1.70 -44.99 6.47
N VAL A 848 -3.03 -44.98 6.62
CA VAL A 848 -3.82 -46.22 6.69
C VAL A 848 -3.98 -46.83 5.30
N GLN A 849 -4.21 -46.00 4.29
CA GLN A 849 -4.18 -46.40 2.89
C GLN A 849 -2.73 -46.61 2.39
N PRO A 850 -2.51 -47.45 1.36
CA PRO A 850 -1.22 -47.51 0.67
C PRO A 850 -0.80 -46.11 0.21
N ALA A 851 0.38 -45.67 0.62
CA ALA A 851 0.94 -44.39 0.22
C ALA A 851 2.06 -44.61 -0.81
N ASP A 852 1.99 -43.87 -1.91
CA ASP A 852 3.14 -43.68 -2.81
C ASP A 852 4.10 -42.63 -2.21
N GLU A 853 5.19 -42.31 -2.91
CA GLU A 853 6.13 -41.28 -2.44
C GLU A 853 5.47 -39.89 -2.36
N GLY A 854 4.56 -39.58 -3.28
CA GLY A 854 3.83 -38.31 -3.28
C GLY A 854 2.97 -38.15 -2.03
N LEU A 855 2.17 -39.15 -1.67
CA LEU A 855 1.32 -39.11 -0.49
C LEU A 855 2.17 -39.09 0.79
N ARG A 856 3.34 -39.74 0.81
CA ARG A 856 4.27 -39.62 1.95
C ARG A 856 4.78 -38.20 2.18
N ALA A 857 4.84 -37.37 1.14
CA ALA A 857 5.26 -35.98 1.26
C ALA A 857 4.29 -35.14 2.09
N VAL A 858 3.01 -35.52 2.23
CA VAL A 858 2.03 -34.67 2.95
C VAL A 858 2.17 -34.68 4.48
N ILE A 859 3.20 -35.35 5.02
CA ILE A 859 3.55 -35.37 6.45
C ILE A 859 5.07 -35.30 6.68
N ASP A 860 5.85 -34.88 5.68
CA ASP A 860 7.32 -34.90 5.74
C ASP A 860 7.93 -33.65 6.42
N GLY A 861 7.12 -32.63 6.69
CA GLY A 861 7.56 -31.34 7.24
C GLY A 861 8.04 -30.36 6.17
N ASN A 862 7.80 -30.66 4.88
CA ASN A 862 8.27 -29.90 3.74
C ASN A 862 7.12 -29.46 2.83
N THR A 863 6.67 -28.22 3.01
CA THR A 863 5.63 -27.60 2.17
C THR A 863 6.00 -27.37 0.70
N ALA A 864 7.24 -27.66 0.29
CA ALA A 864 7.68 -27.60 -1.11
C ALA A 864 7.46 -28.93 -1.86
N THR A 865 7.24 -30.02 -1.14
CA THR A 865 6.80 -31.31 -1.67
C THR A 865 5.29 -31.45 -1.49
N GLY A 866 4.69 -32.44 -2.13
CA GLY A 866 3.25 -32.62 -2.02
C GLY A 866 2.72 -33.76 -2.87
N TRP A 867 1.42 -33.97 -2.73
CA TRP A 867 0.66 -35.00 -3.40
C TRP A 867 -0.42 -34.37 -4.26
N VAL A 868 -0.61 -34.90 -5.46
CA VAL A 868 -1.69 -34.52 -6.37
C VAL A 868 -2.51 -35.76 -6.69
N SER A 869 -3.83 -35.67 -6.56
CA SER A 869 -4.74 -36.76 -6.88
C SER A 869 -4.79 -37.03 -8.38
N GLY A 870 -5.26 -38.23 -8.75
CA GLY A 870 -5.70 -38.50 -10.11
C GLY A 870 -6.82 -37.55 -10.57
N ALA A 871 -7.00 -37.43 -11.89
CA ALA A 871 -8.12 -36.67 -12.45
C ALA A 871 -9.47 -37.31 -12.04
N GLY A 872 -10.48 -36.47 -11.73
CA GLY A 872 -11.84 -36.93 -11.39
C GLY A 872 -11.99 -37.70 -10.07
N SER A 873 -10.99 -37.69 -9.19
CA SER A 873 -10.91 -38.60 -8.02
C SER A 873 -11.74 -38.19 -6.79
N ILE A 874 -12.86 -37.48 -6.95
CA ILE A 874 -13.67 -37.01 -5.80
C ILE A 874 -14.76 -38.04 -5.45
N PRO A 875 -14.95 -38.41 -4.17
CA PRO A 875 -14.23 -37.89 -3.00
C PRO A 875 -12.87 -38.57 -2.77
N VAL A 876 -11.90 -37.80 -2.29
CA VAL A 876 -10.58 -38.29 -1.86
C VAL A 876 -10.53 -38.42 -0.34
N SER A 877 -9.97 -39.52 0.17
CA SER A 877 -9.74 -39.71 1.61
C SER A 877 -8.25 -39.82 1.92
N ILE A 878 -7.74 -38.97 2.81
CA ILE A 878 -6.39 -39.07 3.37
C ILE A 878 -6.54 -39.46 4.85
N THR A 879 -6.17 -40.70 5.21
CA THR A 879 -6.22 -41.17 6.60
C THR A 879 -4.83 -41.39 7.18
N LEU A 880 -4.52 -40.68 8.26
CA LEU A 880 -3.27 -40.75 9.02
C LEU A 880 -3.42 -41.70 10.22
N ASP A 881 -2.39 -42.49 10.51
CA ASP A 881 -2.15 -43.21 11.77
C ASP A 881 -0.95 -42.58 12.48
N LEU A 882 -1.21 -41.91 13.60
CA LEU A 882 -0.22 -41.16 14.38
C LEU A 882 0.68 -42.05 15.24
N LYS A 883 0.48 -43.37 15.21
CA LYS A 883 1.22 -44.42 15.97
C LYS A 883 1.12 -44.32 17.50
N ASN A 884 0.70 -43.18 18.03
CA ASN A 884 0.42 -42.91 19.43
C ASN A 884 -0.89 -42.14 19.54
N GLU A 885 -1.47 -42.15 20.73
CA GLU A 885 -2.59 -41.28 21.05
C GLU A 885 -2.09 -39.86 21.37
N TYR A 886 -2.87 -38.87 20.96
CA TYR A 886 -2.63 -37.45 21.20
C TYR A 886 -3.90 -36.77 21.68
N GLN A 887 -3.73 -35.66 22.40
CA GLN A 887 -4.75 -34.64 22.54
C GLN A 887 -4.55 -33.61 21.42
N LEU A 888 -5.48 -33.59 20.46
CA LEU A 888 -5.45 -32.63 19.35
C LEU A 888 -6.27 -31.39 19.70
N SER A 889 -5.74 -30.25 19.25
CA SER A 889 -6.28 -28.90 19.42
C SER A 889 -6.57 -28.19 18.09
N GLY A 890 -6.23 -28.85 16.97
CA GLY A 890 -6.57 -28.42 15.62
C GLY A 890 -5.73 -29.14 14.55
N SER A 891 -6.00 -28.81 13.29
CA SER A 891 -5.20 -29.24 12.14
C SER A 891 -5.18 -28.19 11.04
N ARG A 892 -4.07 -28.08 10.32
CA ARG A 892 -3.96 -27.30 9.08
C ARG A 892 -3.69 -28.23 7.91
N VAL A 893 -4.39 -28.01 6.80
CA VAL A 893 -4.05 -28.60 5.49
C VAL A 893 -3.43 -27.49 4.65
N VAL A 894 -2.20 -27.67 4.20
CA VAL A 894 -1.54 -26.80 3.25
C VAL A 894 -1.88 -27.32 1.86
N TRP A 895 -2.73 -26.59 1.15
CA TRP A 895 -3.21 -27.00 -0.16
C TRP A 895 -2.17 -26.75 -1.25
N GLY A 896 -2.23 -27.54 -2.32
CA GLY A 896 -1.25 -27.48 -3.38
C GLY A 896 -1.43 -26.32 -4.36
N LYS A 897 -2.65 -25.79 -4.48
CA LYS A 897 -2.95 -24.64 -5.34
C LYS A 897 -3.85 -23.63 -4.64
N ASP A 898 -3.37 -22.41 -4.57
CA ASP A 898 -3.89 -21.34 -3.73
C ASP A 898 -5.20 -20.73 -4.27
N SER A 899 -5.31 -20.60 -5.59
CA SER A 899 -6.50 -20.10 -6.29
C SER A 899 -7.67 -21.09 -6.31
N ASP A 900 -7.42 -22.36 -5.97
CA ASP A 900 -8.44 -23.39 -5.99
C ASP A 900 -9.25 -23.38 -4.69
N TRP A 901 -10.52 -23.74 -4.78
CA TRP A 901 -11.40 -23.86 -3.63
C TRP A 901 -11.66 -25.32 -3.32
N TYR A 902 -11.38 -25.74 -2.09
CA TYR A 902 -11.52 -27.12 -1.62
C TYR A 902 -12.72 -27.23 -0.69
N THR A 903 -13.50 -28.31 -0.83
CA THR A 903 -14.53 -28.71 0.12
C THR A 903 -14.10 -30.00 0.81
N TYR A 904 -14.00 -30.00 2.14
CA TYR A 904 -13.49 -31.16 2.88
C TYR A 904 -14.05 -31.27 4.31
N SER A 905 -13.91 -32.44 4.92
CA SER A 905 -14.29 -32.73 6.31
C SER A 905 -13.13 -33.38 7.06
N ILE A 906 -13.11 -33.24 8.39
CA ILE A 906 -12.10 -33.85 9.26
C ILE A 906 -12.80 -34.73 10.28
N ALA A 907 -12.36 -35.99 10.39
CA ALA A 907 -12.79 -36.93 11.41
C ALA A 907 -11.59 -37.50 12.18
N VAL A 908 -11.80 -37.86 13.44
CA VAL A 908 -10.78 -38.46 14.31
C VAL A 908 -11.26 -39.80 14.87
N SER A 909 -10.33 -40.68 15.23
CA SER A 909 -10.64 -41.97 15.84
C SER A 909 -9.51 -42.44 16.75
N THR A 910 -9.85 -43.22 17.78
CA THR A 910 -8.88 -43.91 18.64
C THR A 910 -8.48 -45.27 18.06
N ASN A 911 -9.40 -45.96 17.39
CA ASN A 911 -9.24 -47.35 16.94
C ASN A 911 -9.24 -47.53 15.42
N GLY A 912 -9.58 -46.50 14.64
CA GLY A 912 -9.59 -46.52 13.17
C GLY A 912 -10.90 -47.03 12.57
N SER A 913 -11.85 -47.52 13.39
CA SER A 913 -13.19 -47.97 12.96
C SER A 913 -14.29 -47.00 13.38
N ASP A 914 -14.19 -46.44 14.58
CA ASP A 914 -15.19 -45.55 15.16
C ASP A 914 -14.78 -44.10 14.96
N TRP A 915 -15.44 -43.41 14.03
CA TRP A 915 -15.06 -42.07 13.59
C TRP A 915 -15.97 -41.01 14.19
N VAL A 916 -15.36 -40.02 14.84
CA VAL A 916 -16.03 -38.80 15.30
C VAL A 916 -15.69 -37.68 14.32
N SER A 917 -16.71 -37.10 13.69
CA SER A 917 -16.49 -35.92 12.86
C SER A 917 -16.21 -34.71 13.75
N VAL A 918 -15.05 -34.09 13.58
CA VAL A 918 -14.67 -32.87 14.30
C VAL A 918 -14.93 -31.62 13.44
N LYS A 919 -15.01 -31.77 12.11
CA LYS A 919 -15.37 -30.73 11.16
C LYS A 919 -16.12 -31.30 9.96
N ASN A 920 -17.20 -30.63 9.57
CA ASN A 920 -18.06 -31.04 8.47
C ASN A 920 -18.10 -29.95 7.39
N THR A 921 -17.74 -30.32 6.16
CA THR A 921 -18.00 -29.50 4.96
C THR A 921 -17.35 -28.10 5.03
N GLU A 922 -16.08 -28.06 5.43
CA GLU A 922 -15.26 -26.87 5.32
C GLU A 922 -15.06 -26.52 3.85
N ARG A 923 -15.36 -25.27 3.47
CA ARG A 923 -15.09 -24.75 2.13
C ARG A 923 -14.09 -23.61 2.23
N VAL A 924 -12.91 -23.81 1.66
CA VAL A 924 -11.76 -22.93 1.83
C VAL A 924 -11.05 -22.71 0.49
N SER A 925 -10.45 -21.54 0.28
CA SER A 925 -9.44 -21.43 -0.78
C SER A 925 -8.15 -22.11 -0.35
N GLY A 926 -7.30 -22.48 -1.30
CA GLY A 926 -5.97 -23.00 -1.02
C GLY A 926 -5.10 -22.03 -0.21
N GLN A 927 -5.40 -20.72 -0.29
CA GLN A 927 -4.82 -19.65 0.52
C GLN A 927 -5.35 -19.55 1.96
N ASN A 928 -6.19 -20.47 2.41
CA ASN A 928 -6.57 -20.50 3.81
C ASN A 928 -5.47 -21.13 4.66
N TYR A 929 -4.53 -20.31 5.15
CA TYR A 929 -3.38 -20.75 5.95
C TYR A 929 -3.69 -20.98 7.43
N GLN A 930 -4.94 -20.77 7.86
CA GLN A 930 -5.34 -20.93 9.25
C GLN A 930 -5.58 -22.40 9.62
N PRO A 931 -5.06 -22.86 10.76
CA PRO A 931 -5.46 -24.12 11.36
C PRO A 931 -6.97 -24.15 11.63
N VAL A 932 -7.61 -25.24 11.26
CA VAL A 932 -8.96 -25.56 11.68
C VAL A 932 -8.92 -26.09 13.11
N LEU A 933 -9.41 -25.28 14.05
CA LEU A 933 -9.41 -25.58 15.48
C LEU A 933 -10.51 -26.58 15.85
N PHE A 934 -10.14 -27.59 16.63
CA PHE A 934 -11.03 -28.55 17.29
C PHE A 934 -10.30 -29.17 18.49
N ASP A 935 -11.00 -29.48 19.57
CA ASP A 935 -10.39 -30.12 20.74
C ASP A 935 -10.91 -31.56 20.87
N HIS A 936 -10.02 -32.54 20.84
CA HIS A 936 -10.36 -33.95 21.01
C HIS A 936 -9.22 -34.71 21.71
N THR A 937 -9.56 -35.57 22.67
CA THR A 937 -8.61 -36.41 23.42
C THR A 937 -8.52 -37.82 22.82
N ALA A 938 -7.48 -38.57 23.15
CA ALA A 938 -7.28 -39.96 22.73
C ALA A 938 -7.35 -40.18 21.20
N VAL A 939 -6.79 -39.26 20.41
CA VAL A 939 -6.78 -39.37 18.95
C VAL A 939 -5.55 -40.13 18.48
N ARG A 940 -5.76 -41.22 17.75
CA ARG A 940 -4.68 -41.95 17.06
C ARG A 940 -4.78 -41.84 15.53
N TYR A 941 -5.99 -41.76 14.99
CA TYR A 941 -6.24 -41.67 13.57
C TYR A 941 -6.94 -40.36 13.22
N VAL A 942 -6.55 -39.76 12.10
CA VAL A 942 -7.16 -38.54 11.56
C VAL A 942 -7.48 -38.78 10.09
N ARG A 943 -8.70 -38.44 9.66
CA ARG A 943 -9.16 -38.60 8.28
C ARG A 943 -9.61 -37.26 7.72
N TYR A 944 -9.07 -36.93 6.55
CA TYR A 944 -9.50 -35.81 5.72
C TYR A 944 -10.28 -36.37 4.55
N LEU A 945 -11.56 -36.02 4.44
CA LEU A 945 -12.42 -36.41 3.34
C LEU A 945 -12.69 -35.18 2.46
N ILE A 946 -12.09 -35.13 1.28
CA ILE A 946 -12.18 -34.01 0.33
C ILE A 946 -13.25 -34.35 -0.70
N THR A 947 -14.31 -33.57 -0.73
CA THR A 947 -15.55 -33.82 -1.49
C THR A 947 -15.81 -32.83 -2.62
N GLY A 948 -14.96 -31.82 -2.80
CA GLY A 948 -15.11 -30.84 -3.88
C GLY A 948 -13.82 -30.06 -4.16
N ILE A 949 -13.64 -29.64 -5.41
CA ILE A 949 -12.63 -28.68 -5.84
C ILE A 949 -13.21 -27.73 -6.89
N GLN A 950 -12.80 -26.46 -6.87
CA GLN A 950 -13.12 -25.49 -7.93
C GLN A 950 -11.88 -24.70 -8.36
N PRO A 951 -11.70 -24.39 -9.66
CA PRO A 951 -12.57 -24.77 -10.78
C PRO A 951 -12.64 -26.30 -10.97
N GLU A 952 -13.73 -26.80 -11.56
CA GLU A 952 -14.01 -28.25 -11.64
C GLU A 952 -12.95 -29.02 -12.46
N SER A 953 -12.13 -28.31 -13.23
CA SER A 953 -10.97 -28.85 -13.96
C SER A 953 -9.73 -29.08 -13.09
N SER A 954 -9.68 -28.55 -11.87
CA SER A 954 -8.53 -28.68 -10.98
C SER A 954 -8.39 -30.08 -10.38
N ARG A 955 -7.17 -30.42 -9.94
CA ARG A 955 -6.88 -31.66 -9.20
C ARG A 955 -6.66 -31.35 -7.73
N ILE A 956 -7.07 -32.28 -6.86
CA ILE A 956 -6.80 -32.12 -5.43
C ILE A 956 -5.30 -32.21 -5.23
N ALA A 957 -4.73 -31.20 -4.60
CA ALA A 957 -3.33 -31.15 -4.28
C ALA A 957 -3.16 -30.79 -2.80
N VAL A 958 -2.34 -31.54 -2.08
CA VAL A 958 -2.03 -31.32 -0.66
C VAL A 958 -0.51 -31.31 -0.53
N LYS A 959 0.04 -30.22 -0.01
CA LYS A 959 1.48 -30.09 0.25
C LYS A 959 1.85 -30.68 1.60
N GLU A 960 1.10 -30.32 2.63
CA GLU A 960 1.42 -30.68 4.01
C GLU A 960 0.16 -30.77 4.86
N ILE A 961 0.17 -31.66 5.84
CA ILE A 961 -0.84 -31.75 6.89
C ILE A 961 -0.15 -31.54 8.23
N GLN A 962 -0.55 -30.47 8.91
CA GLN A 962 -0.07 -30.20 10.26
C GLN A 962 -1.14 -30.49 11.28
N LEU A 963 -0.71 -31.05 12.40
CA LEU A 963 -1.54 -31.30 13.58
C LEU A 963 -1.01 -30.48 14.74
N TYR A 964 -1.92 -29.99 15.56
CA TYR A 964 -1.58 -29.20 16.72
C TYR A 964 -2.11 -29.83 17.98
N GLY A 965 -1.31 -29.87 19.03
CA GLY A 965 -1.70 -30.47 20.31
C GLY A 965 -0.50 -30.97 21.09
N LYS A 966 -0.77 -31.93 21.97
CA LYS A 966 0.25 -32.57 22.81
C LYS A 966 0.02 -34.07 22.86
N ARG A 967 1.11 -34.81 23.02
CA ARG A 967 1.06 -36.26 23.26
C ARG A 967 0.52 -36.55 24.64
#